data_AF-A0A0Q6WDL9-F1
#
_entry.id   AF-A0A0Q6WDL9-F1
#
_cell.length_a   1.000
_cell.length_b   1.000
_cell.length_c   1.000
_cell.angle_alpha   90.00
_cell.angle_beta   90.00
_cell.angle_gamma   90.00
#
_symmetry.space_group_name_H-M   'P 1'
#
loop_
_entity.id
_entity.type
_entity.pdbx_description
1 polymer ?
#
loop_
_entity_poly.entity_id
_entity_poly.type
_entity_poly.pdbx_seq_one_letter_code
_entity_poly.pdbx_strand_id
1 'polypeptide(L)'
;MADDDLPPQLGRFRLLQRLGEGAQATVWLAHDPLLDREVAVKLLKAQFADSSEPGTLDEWLHEARAVSRLTHPNIVPVFEADAQGGRSYLVFEYVSGGTLSQRLRAGPRPTAAEAVTLMLGILDGLTAAHAAGLVHRDLKPSNILLDARGRPRVMDFGIAARVSTDTNAPSRIVGTPGYISPEAARGAPPHPQMDVFAAAIMLAEMLSGQRLNHDPDPWRTIQRVQTTDLMLPSGLDSSVDDALRAIVQRGLAREPSARWPSAALLRDALAAWLRPVAEPDAEAQDAPVLDFLLRRMRHKSDFPALSDAIQRIQRLTQSENESLASLSNEILKDVALTQKLLRLVNTAQYRHAGGGGISTVSRAVALIGFAGIRNLALSLVLLERMENKGHAKRLREDYLRSLMAASLARELCPNPREAEEAFLGAMFHHLGRSLTEFYFPEEADAVRRLVSPTEDGQPAISEAAASAQVLGMSYEALGLGVARQWGLPDSLQRAMRRPVGEAPQRLLEDGTERQRWLARASNDMADLILNTPPEQAHAKLRAMAQRHSRALGLSAETFEKAADTARQHLAQMTEALELHLPKDSRAQRLLAPLTPSAHDSLTAHELAPTQVLERTQDQRAVSPADQATQLLAAGVQDITDAMVEQFQLNAVLRMILETIYRALGFRRVLFCLRDARGQALTGRLGVGADVERLAPLLRIDLTAQPLDLFAAVCLKGADTLIQDARAANIAPRLPSWFRGELQAQSFLLLPLMLKGSPLGLIYADHALAGAVQLGEKELSLLRTLRNQAVMAFRQATG
;
A
#
# COMPACT_ATOMS: atom_id res chain seq x y z
N MET A 1 12.12 40.80 -51.30
CA MET A 1 12.23 39.40 -51.76
C MET A 1 11.67 38.55 -50.63
N ALA A 2 10.42 38.08 -50.81
CA ALA A 2 9.59 37.14 -50.02
C ALA A 2 9.81 37.15 -48.49
N ASP A 3 9.05 37.88 -47.65
CA ASP A 3 7.62 37.68 -47.32
C ASP A 3 7.09 36.28 -47.67
N ASP A 4 7.45 35.29 -46.84
CA ASP A 4 6.89 33.94 -46.90
C ASP A 4 5.66 33.92 -45.98
N ASP A 5 4.51 34.19 -46.60
CA ASP A 5 3.17 34.26 -46.03
C ASP A 5 2.92 33.07 -45.09
N LEU A 6 2.71 33.35 -43.80
CA LEU A 6 2.36 32.35 -42.81
C LEU A 6 1.03 31.69 -43.23
N PRO A 7 0.90 30.35 -43.24
CA PRO A 7 -0.43 29.78 -43.27
C PRO A 7 -1.16 30.28 -41.99
N PRO A 8 -2.27 31.03 -42.10
CA PRO A 8 -2.99 31.56 -40.94
C PRO A 8 -3.56 30.43 -40.05
N GLN A 9 -3.50 29.20 -40.56
CA GLN A 9 -4.04 28.00 -39.95
C GLN A 9 -3.22 26.78 -40.37
N LEU A 10 -2.90 25.90 -39.42
CA LEU A 10 -2.35 24.57 -39.67
C LEU A 10 -3.37 23.54 -39.14
N GLY A 11 -3.94 22.76 -40.03
CA GLY A 11 -5.07 21.87 -39.76
C GLY A 11 -6.25 22.69 -39.25
N ARG A 12 -6.70 22.39 -38.03
CA ARG A 12 -7.68 23.20 -37.31
C ARG A 12 -7.07 24.35 -36.52
N PHE A 13 -5.77 24.31 -36.23
CA PHE A 13 -5.11 25.20 -35.28
C PHE A 13 -4.80 26.56 -35.91
N ARG A 14 -5.25 27.64 -35.26
CA ARG A 14 -4.92 29.01 -35.66
C ARG A 14 -3.59 29.40 -35.06
N LEU A 15 -2.56 29.62 -35.87
CA LEU A 15 -1.23 30.01 -35.39
C LEU A 15 -1.29 31.46 -34.87
N LEU A 16 -0.84 31.69 -33.64
CA LEU A 16 -0.90 32.99 -32.96
C LEU A 16 0.48 33.67 -32.95
N GLN A 17 1.49 32.99 -32.40
CA GLN A 17 2.81 33.58 -32.19
C GLN A 17 3.91 32.51 -32.34
N ARG A 18 5.06 32.87 -32.90
CA ARG A 18 6.23 31.99 -32.91
C ARG A 18 6.89 31.95 -31.53
N LEU A 19 7.00 30.76 -30.93
CA LEU A 19 7.63 30.53 -29.62
C LEU A 19 9.13 30.25 -29.75
N GLY A 20 9.57 29.63 -30.85
CA GLY A 20 10.98 29.35 -31.09
C GLY A 20 11.24 28.74 -32.46
N GLU A 21 12.48 28.89 -32.94
CA GLU A 21 12.93 28.29 -34.19
C GLU A 21 14.20 27.48 -33.92
N GLY A 22 14.17 26.20 -34.29
CA GLY A 22 15.31 25.29 -34.22
C GLY A 22 15.85 24.93 -35.60
N ALA A 23 16.90 24.09 -35.60
CA ALA A 23 17.49 23.57 -36.84
C ALA A 23 16.49 22.75 -37.67
N GLN A 24 15.62 21.97 -37.02
CA GLN A 24 14.74 20.99 -37.65
C GLN A 24 13.25 21.38 -37.66
N ALA A 25 12.84 22.29 -36.78
CA ALA A 25 11.43 22.62 -36.55
C ALA A 25 11.23 24.06 -36.12
N THR A 26 10.02 24.59 -36.32
CA THR A 26 9.55 25.86 -35.76
C THR A 26 8.39 25.59 -34.81
N VAL A 27 8.42 26.17 -33.62
CA VAL A 27 7.38 26.01 -32.59
C VAL A 27 6.52 27.27 -32.54
N TRP A 28 5.20 27.08 -32.59
CA TRP A 28 4.19 28.12 -32.59
C TRP A 28 3.24 27.95 -31.41
N LEU A 29 2.87 29.05 -30.77
CA LEU A 29 1.66 29.15 -29.98
C LEU A 29 0.49 29.17 -30.97
N ALA A 30 -0.49 28.32 -30.75
CA ALA A 30 -1.69 28.26 -31.57
C ALA A 30 -2.94 28.11 -30.70
N HIS A 31 -4.08 28.48 -31.25
CA HIS A 31 -5.38 28.27 -30.65
C HIS A 31 -6.07 27.08 -31.31
N ASP A 32 -6.53 26.12 -30.49
CA ASP A 32 -7.39 25.01 -30.89
C ASP A 32 -8.86 25.44 -30.75
N PRO A 33 -9.56 25.77 -31.85
CA PRO A 33 -10.93 26.27 -31.77
C PRO A 33 -11.95 25.19 -31.40
N LEU A 34 -11.60 23.89 -31.48
CA LEU A 34 -12.53 22.81 -31.11
C LEU A 34 -12.64 22.67 -29.59
N LEU A 35 -11.53 22.81 -28.89
CA LEU A 35 -11.43 22.66 -27.43
C LEU A 35 -11.28 23.99 -26.70
N ASP A 36 -11.28 25.10 -27.43
CA ASP A 36 -11.13 26.47 -26.93
C ASP A 36 -9.92 26.64 -25.99
N ARG A 37 -8.73 26.27 -26.48
CA ARG A 37 -7.49 26.28 -25.67
C ARG A 37 -6.25 26.68 -26.47
N GLU A 38 -5.23 27.14 -25.76
CA GLU A 38 -3.90 27.37 -26.31
C GLU A 38 -3.08 26.07 -26.35
N VAL A 39 -2.34 25.86 -27.43
CA VAL A 39 -1.48 24.70 -27.67
C VAL A 39 -0.15 25.13 -28.28
N ALA A 40 0.89 24.31 -28.11
CA ALA A 40 2.17 24.50 -28.77
C ALA A 40 2.27 23.57 -29.99
N VAL A 41 2.37 24.14 -31.18
CA VAL A 41 2.46 23.42 -32.46
C VAL A 41 3.89 23.44 -32.96
N LYS A 42 4.54 22.27 -32.99
CA LYS A 42 5.88 22.08 -33.53
C LYS A 42 5.77 21.63 -34.99
N LEU A 43 6.10 22.53 -35.92
CA LEU A 43 6.06 22.31 -37.36
C LEU A 43 7.47 21.95 -37.87
N LEU A 44 7.62 20.79 -38.52
CA LEU A 44 8.88 20.36 -39.12
C LEU A 44 9.18 21.13 -40.42
N LYS A 45 10.45 21.47 -40.66
CA LYS A 45 10.89 22.15 -41.89
C LYS A 45 10.86 21.17 -43.07
N ALA A 46 10.43 21.63 -44.26
CA ALA A 46 10.19 20.78 -45.44
C ALA A 46 11.40 19.91 -45.86
N GLN A 47 12.63 20.42 -45.71
CA GLN A 47 13.87 19.68 -46.00
C GLN A 47 14.12 18.43 -45.13
N PHE A 48 13.40 18.27 -44.02
CA PHE A 48 13.42 17.08 -43.17
C PHE A 48 12.17 16.20 -43.33
N ALA A 49 11.18 16.67 -44.08
CA ALA A 49 9.99 15.90 -44.47
C ALA A 49 10.21 15.12 -45.78
N ASP A 50 11.10 15.62 -46.66
CA ASP A 50 11.41 15.06 -47.99
C ASP A 50 12.58 14.06 -48.03
N SER A 51 13.08 13.58 -46.88
CA SER A 51 14.09 12.52 -46.91
C SER A 51 13.44 11.22 -47.39
N SER A 52 13.69 10.88 -48.65
CA SER A 52 13.28 9.68 -49.38
C SER A 52 13.90 8.37 -48.84
N GLU A 53 14.03 8.23 -47.52
CA GLU A 53 14.27 6.96 -46.84
C GLU A 53 12.92 6.41 -46.32
N PRO A 54 12.39 5.30 -46.87
CA PRO A 54 11.19 4.66 -46.35
C PRO A 54 11.46 4.12 -44.93
N GLY A 55 10.85 4.75 -43.92
CA GLY A 55 10.91 4.34 -42.51
C GLY A 55 10.89 5.48 -41.49
N THR A 56 11.40 6.67 -41.83
CA THR A 56 11.60 7.77 -40.86
C THR A 56 10.31 8.43 -40.37
N LEU A 57 9.30 8.57 -41.22
CA LEU A 57 8.02 9.20 -40.83
C LEU A 57 7.17 8.29 -39.94
N ASP A 58 7.15 6.99 -40.24
CA ASP A 58 6.40 6.00 -39.46
C ASP A 58 7.04 5.77 -38.09
N GLU A 59 8.38 5.73 -37.99
CA GLU A 59 9.12 5.70 -36.72
C GLU A 59 8.81 6.94 -35.86
N TRP A 60 8.80 8.12 -36.50
CA TRP A 60 8.52 9.39 -35.83
C TRP A 60 7.08 9.49 -35.31
N LEU A 61 6.08 9.10 -36.11
CA LEU A 61 4.69 8.98 -35.67
C LEU A 61 4.50 7.90 -34.61
N HIS A 62 5.26 6.81 -34.68
CA HIS A 62 5.24 5.75 -33.68
C HIS A 62 5.77 6.25 -32.32
N GLU A 63 6.88 6.98 -32.29
CA GLU A 63 7.42 7.58 -31.07
C GLU A 63 6.47 8.65 -30.50
N ALA A 64 5.90 9.52 -31.35
CA ALA A 64 4.91 10.50 -30.90
C ALA A 64 3.67 9.85 -30.26
N ARG A 65 3.16 8.73 -30.82
CA ARG A 65 2.07 7.92 -30.24
C ARG A 65 2.47 7.23 -28.94
N ALA A 66 3.74 6.88 -28.77
CA ALA A 66 4.22 6.28 -27.53
C ALA A 66 4.26 7.33 -26.40
N VAL A 67 4.71 8.55 -26.71
CA VAL A 67 4.71 9.67 -25.76
C VAL A 67 3.29 10.14 -25.44
N SER A 68 2.35 10.12 -26.39
CA SER A 68 0.95 10.52 -26.13
C SER A 68 0.22 9.63 -25.12
N ARG A 69 0.73 8.41 -24.86
CA ARG A 69 0.20 7.50 -23.82
C ARG A 69 0.76 7.81 -22.43
N LEU A 70 1.83 8.60 -22.32
CA LEU A 70 2.40 8.98 -21.05
C LEU A 70 1.59 10.11 -20.42
N THR A 71 1.01 9.85 -19.25
CA THR A 71 0.38 10.87 -18.40
C THR A 71 1.20 11.02 -17.13
N HIS A 72 1.99 12.09 -17.02
CA HIS A 72 2.81 12.36 -15.85
C HIS A 72 2.96 13.88 -15.60
N PRO A 73 2.90 14.37 -14.35
CA PRO A 73 3.01 15.81 -14.05
C PRO A 73 4.29 16.49 -14.56
N ASN A 74 5.39 15.74 -14.65
CA ASN A 74 6.69 16.23 -15.14
C ASN A 74 6.96 15.89 -16.61
N ILE A 75 5.95 15.49 -17.38
CA ILE A 75 6.05 15.29 -18.83
C ILE A 75 5.04 16.20 -19.53
N VAL A 76 5.45 16.83 -20.62
CA VAL A 76 4.55 17.61 -21.47
C VAL A 76 3.79 16.64 -22.39
N PRO A 77 2.46 16.55 -22.29
CA PRO A 77 1.69 15.61 -23.10
C PRO A 77 1.67 16.05 -24.57
N VAL A 78 1.69 15.06 -25.46
CA VAL A 78 1.42 15.23 -26.88
C VAL A 78 -0.07 15.00 -27.10
N PHE A 79 -0.77 16.02 -27.57
CA PHE A 79 -2.20 15.94 -27.89
C PHE A 79 -2.45 15.33 -29.27
N GLU A 80 -1.63 15.67 -30.25
CA GLU A 80 -1.85 15.26 -31.64
C GLU A 80 -0.52 15.16 -32.41
N ALA A 81 -0.47 14.26 -33.38
CA ALA A 81 0.60 14.12 -34.36
C ALA A 81 -0.03 13.87 -35.73
N ASP A 82 0.23 14.75 -36.69
CA ASP A 82 -0.39 14.67 -38.02
C ASP A 82 0.52 15.29 -39.11
N ALA A 83 0.09 15.24 -40.37
CA ALA A 83 0.78 15.85 -41.50
C ALA A 83 -0.21 16.55 -42.44
N GLN A 84 0.11 17.78 -42.83
CA GLN A 84 -0.69 18.55 -43.78
C GLN A 84 0.19 19.27 -44.80
N GLY A 85 -0.18 19.19 -46.08
CA GLY A 85 0.54 19.89 -47.17
C GLY A 85 2.01 19.47 -47.30
N GLY A 86 2.32 18.19 -47.01
CA GLY A 86 3.69 17.67 -47.02
C GLY A 86 4.55 18.08 -45.81
N ARG A 87 3.96 18.71 -44.79
CA ARG A 87 4.66 19.11 -43.55
C ARG A 87 4.05 18.39 -42.35
N SER A 88 4.88 17.66 -41.62
CA SER A 88 4.49 16.99 -40.38
C SER A 88 4.53 17.97 -39.20
N TYR A 89 3.56 17.83 -38.28
CA TYR A 89 3.48 18.65 -37.08
C TYR A 89 3.06 17.84 -35.85
N LEU A 90 3.47 18.33 -34.68
CA LEU A 90 3.05 17.83 -33.38
C LEU A 90 2.39 18.93 -32.58
N VAL A 91 1.36 18.56 -31.82
CA VAL A 91 0.62 19.47 -30.95
C VAL A 91 0.84 19.04 -29.52
N PHE A 92 1.39 19.93 -28.72
CA PHE A 92 1.66 19.75 -27.30
C PHE A 92 0.78 20.68 -26.47
N GLU A 93 0.68 20.37 -25.19
CA GLU A 93 0.24 21.34 -24.20
C GLU A 93 1.14 22.58 -24.23
N TYR A 94 0.55 23.77 -24.23
CA TYR A 94 1.30 25.01 -24.07
C TYR A 94 1.67 25.24 -22.60
N VAL A 95 2.97 25.43 -22.32
CA VAL A 95 3.49 25.72 -20.99
C VAL A 95 4.11 27.11 -20.98
N SER A 96 3.55 28.01 -20.18
CA SER A 96 3.82 29.46 -20.26
C SER A 96 5.09 29.95 -19.54
N GLY A 97 5.76 29.13 -18.73
CA GLY A 97 6.90 29.57 -17.91
C GLY A 97 8.28 29.47 -18.57
N GLY A 98 8.35 29.14 -19.87
CA GLY A 98 9.59 29.11 -20.65
C GLY A 98 10.47 27.87 -20.38
N THR A 99 11.67 27.86 -20.96
CA THR A 99 12.61 26.72 -20.83
C THR A 99 13.59 26.90 -19.67
N LEU A 100 14.10 25.80 -19.10
CA LEU A 100 15.18 25.83 -18.12
C LEU A 100 16.43 26.53 -18.69
N SER A 101 16.72 26.37 -19.98
CA SER A 101 17.79 27.10 -20.66
C SER A 101 17.61 28.62 -20.64
N GLN A 102 16.37 29.12 -20.71
CA GLN A 102 16.08 30.55 -20.57
C GLN A 102 16.25 30.99 -19.12
N ARG A 103 15.75 30.20 -18.15
CA ARG A 103 15.93 30.48 -16.71
C ARG A 103 17.40 30.57 -16.33
N LEU A 104 18.23 29.63 -16.79
CA LEU A 104 19.67 29.61 -16.48
C LEU A 104 20.45 30.75 -17.14
N ARG A 105 19.91 31.37 -18.20
CA ARG A 105 20.53 32.54 -18.86
C ARG A 105 20.08 33.88 -18.28
N ALA A 106 18.82 33.99 -17.87
CA ALA A 106 18.20 35.25 -17.47
C ALA A 106 18.20 35.50 -15.95
N GLY A 107 18.26 34.44 -15.14
CA GLY A 107 18.13 34.53 -13.68
C GLY A 107 19.42 34.29 -12.92
N PRO A 108 19.42 34.54 -11.60
CA PRO A 108 20.50 34.10 -10.73
C PRO A 108 20.61 32.57 -10.78
N ARG A 109 21.85 32.07 -10.61
CA ARG A 109 22.12 30.64 -10.51
C ARG A 109 21.28 30.03 -9.37
N PRO A 110 20.61 28.88 -9.59
CA PRO A 110 19.85 28.23 -8.53
C PRO A 110 20.77 27.81 -7.39
N THR A 111 20.25 27.84 -6.17
CA THR A 111 20.92 27.21 -5.01
C THR A 111 21.03 25.69 -5.23
N ALA A 112 21.92 25.02 -4.50
CA ALA A 112 22.06 23.57 -4.60
C ALA A 112 20.73 22.84 -4.33
N ALA A 113 19.98 23.27 -3.31
CA ALA A 113 18.67 22.72 -2.99
C ALA A 113 17.63 22.93 -4.10
N GLU A 114 17.59 24.10 -4.73
CA GLU A 114 16.70 24.38 -5.85
C GLU A 114 17.07 23.56 -7.10
N ALA A 115 18.37 23.47 -7.41
CA ALA A 115 18.88 22.67 -8.53
C ALA A 115 18.53 21.18 -8.35
N VAL A 116 18.70 20.65 -7.14
CA VAL A 116 18.31 19.28 -6.79
C VAL A 116 16.80 19.10 -6.90
N THR A 117 16.00 20.04 -6.39
CA THR A 117 14.53 19.97 -6.47
C THR A 117 14.03 19.96 -7.92
N LEU A 118 14.61 20.79 -8.79
CA LEU A 118 14.34 20.74 -10.23
C LEU A 118 14.73 19.39 -10.83
N MET A 119 15.89 18.86 -10.45
CA MET A 119 16.36 17.58 -10.95
C MET A 119 15.48 16.41 -10.52
N LEU A 120 14.92 16.44 -9.29
CA LEU A 120 13.97 15.43 -8.83
C LEU A 120 12.77 15.32 -9.77
N GLY A 121 12.14 16.45 -10.11
CA GLY A 121 11.00 16.46 -11.04
C GLY A 121 11.38 15.98 -12.46
N ILE A 122 12.58 16.32 -12.95
CA ILE A 122 13.08 15.81 -14.23
C ILE A 122 13.24 14.28 -14.18
N LEU A 123 13.84 13.76 -13.11
CA LEU A 123 14.07 12.32 -12.93
C LEU A 123 12.77 11.53 -12.69
N ASP A 124 11.77 12.12 -12.05
CA ASP A 124 10.43 11.53 -11.94
C ASP A 124 9.81 11.35 -13.34
N GLY A 125 9.90 12.37 -14.20
CA GLY A 125 9.47 12.28 -15.59
C GLY A 125 10.23 11.23 -16.40
N LEU A 126 11.55 11.15 -16.25
CA LEU A 126 12.37 10.13 -16.92
C LEU A 126 12.06 8.72 -16.43
N THR A 127 11.82 8.54 -15.13
CA THR A 127 11.47 7.25 -14.54
C THR A 127 10.17 6.72 -15.14
N ALA A 128 9.15 7.59 -15.26
CA ALA A 128 7.88 7.23 -15.91
C ALA A 128 8.06 6.86 -17.39
N ALA A 129 8.89 7.61 -18.14
CA ALA A 129 9.18 7.29 -19.53
C ALA A 129 9.95 5.97 -19.69
N HIS A 130 10.98 5.72 -18.87
CA HIS A 130 11.77 4.50 -18.88
C HIS A 130 10.92 3.27 -18.55
N ALA A 131 9.98 3.38 -17.61
CA ALA A 131 9.03 2.31 -17.29
C ALA A 131 8.11 1.97 -18.48
N ALA A 132 7.83 2.94 -19.36
CA ALA A 132 7.09 2.73 -20.60
C ALA A 132 7.98 2.32 -21.80
N GLY A 133 9.28 2.06 -21.56
CA GLY A 133 10.24 1.67 -22.60
C GLY A 133 10.74 2.82 -23.47
N LEU A 134 10.53 4.08 -23.07
CA LEU A 134 10.93 5.27 -23.83
C LEU A 134 12.18 5.90 -23.24
N VAL A 135 13.23 6.04 -24.06
CA VAL A 135 14.48 6.74 -23.73
C VAL A 135 14.46 8.11 -24.41
N HIS A 136 14.84 9.19 -23.71
CA HIS A 136 14.73 10.55 -24.20
C HIS A 136 15.74 10.86 -25.33
N ARG A 137 17.01 10.43 -25.20
CA ARG A 137 18.10 10.56 -26.19
C ARG A 137 18.65 11.97 -26.44
N ASP A 138 17.85 13.01 -26.30
CA ASP A 138 18.27 14.43 -26.43
C ASP A 138 17.92 15.28 -25.19
N LEU A 139 18.19 14.76 -24.00
CA LEU A 139 17.87 15.46 -22.75
C LEU A 139 18.82 16.65 -22.54
N LYS A 140 18.26 17.86 -22.41
CA LYS A 140 19.01 19.13 -22.24
C LYS A 140 18.12 20.23 -21.66
N PRO A 141 18.69 21.33 -21.10
CA PRO A 141 17.90 22.43 -20.52
C PRO A 141 16.87 23.09 -21.45
N SER A 142 17.05 23.04 -22.77
CA SER A 142 16.06 23.59 -23.72
C SER A 142 14.83 22.69 -23.91
N ASN A 143 14.92 21.42 -23.52
CA ASN A 143 13.83 20.43 -23.57
C ASN A 143 13.15 20.26 -22.20
N ILE A 144 13.43 21.15 -21.24
CA ILE A 144 12.76 21.21 -19.95
C ILE A 144 11.97 22.51 -19.89
N LEU A 145 10.64 22.44 -19.88
CA LEU A 145 9.76 23.58 -19.65
C LEU A 145 9.51 23.77 -18.16
N LEU A 146 9.32 25.01 -17.74
CA LEU A 146 8.88 25.36 -16.39
C LEU A 146 7.43 25.82 -16.47
N ASP A 147 6.55 25.27 -15.65
CA ASP A 147 5.18 25.76 -15.56
C ASP A 147 5.07 27.05 -14.72
N ALA A 148 3.87 27.60 -14.59
CA ALA A 148 3.62 28.81 -13.80
C ALA A 148 3.98 28.67 -12.31
N ARG A 149 4.12 27.44 -11.78
CA ARG A 149 4.55 27.15 -10.41
C ARG A 149 6.05 26.81 -10.33
N GLY A 150 6.79 26.91 -11.43
CA GLY A 150 8.20 26.59 -11.52
C GLY A 150 8.51 25.09 -11.55
N ARG A 151 7.51 24.22 -11.75
CA ARG A 151 7.71 22.77 -11.85
C ARG A 151 8.34 22.41 -13.20
N PRO A 152 9.38 21.57 -13.23
CA PRO A 152 10.01 21.14 -14.48
C PRO A 152 9.16 20.09 -15.19
N ARG A 153 9.03 20.24 -16.51
CA ARG A 153 8.29 19.35 -17.41
C ARG A 153 9.15 19.00 -18.62
N VAL A 154 9.43 17.72 -18.78
CA VAL A 154 10.25 17.17 -19.86
C VAL A 154 9.42 17.12 -21.15
N MET A 155 10.00 17.58 -22.26
CA MET A 155 9.39 17.54 -23.60
C MET A 155 10.36 16.93 -24.63
N ASP A 156 9.86 16.63 -25.84
CA ASP A 156 10.70 16.18 -26.98
C ASP A 156 11.44 14.84 -26.76
N PHE A 157 10.76 13.84 -26.18
CA PHE A 157 11.26 12.46 -26.10
C PHE A 157 11.48 11.84 -27.49
N GLY A 158 12.73 11.53 -27.87
CA GLY A 158 13.05 10.70 -29.05
C GLY A 158 12.78 11.30 -30.43
N ILE A 159 11.88 12.30 -30.53
CA ILE A 159 11.31 12.91 -31.74
C ILE A 159 12.33 13.67 -32.62
N ALA A 160 13.60 13.74 -32.21
CA ALA A 160 14.65 14.46 -32.95
C ALA A 160 15.03 13.73 -34.24
N ALA A 161 15.06 14.48 -35.36
CA ALA A 161 15.49 13.94 -36.63
C ALA A 161 16.98 13.57 -36.58
N ARG A 162 17.25 12.40 -37.15
CA ARG A 162 18.58 11.80 -37.35
C ARG A 162 19.52 12.88 -37.89
N VAL A 163 20.58 13.22 -37.16
CA VAL A 163 21.63 14.09 -37.69
C VAL A 163 22.41 13.26 -38.71
N SER A 164 22.11 13.45 -39.99
CA SER A 164 23.01 13.03 -41.07
C SER A 164 24.11 14.09 -41.17
N THR A 165 25.33 13.71 -40.82
CA THR A 165 26.54 14.44 -41.25
C THR A 165 27.41 13.44 -41.99
N ASP A 166 27.32 13.51 -43.32
CA ASP A 166 28.12 12.82 -44.33
C ASP A 166 27.98 11.28 -44.51
N THR A 167 27.83 10.90 -45.77
CA THR A 167 27.58 9.57 -46.33
C THR A 167 28.74 8.57 -46.22
N ASN A 168 29.80 8.86 -45.47
CA ASN A 168 31.03 8.04 -45.44
C ASN A 168 31.55 7.65 -44.04
N ALA A 169 30.77 7.78 -42.97
CA ALA A 169 31.16 7.29 -41.63
C ALA A 169 30.11 6.31 -41.05
N PRO A 170 30.53 5.19 -40.44
CA PRO A 170 29.61 4.19 -39.91
C PRO A 170 29.00 4.67 -38.58
N SER A 171 27.69 4.46 -38.43
CA SER A 171 26.81 4.73 -37.26
C SER A 171 26.38 6.20 -37.02
N ARG A 172 25.07 6.43 -37.14
CA ARG A 172 24.36 7.73 -36.96
C ARG A 172 24.38 8.14 -35.47
N ILE A 173 25.05 9.24 -35.13
CA ILE A 173 25.06 9.80 -33.76
C ILE A 173 23.80 10.66 -33.55
N VAL A 174 23.03 10.38 -32.50
CA VAL A 174 21.80 11.11 -32.14
C VAL A 174 21.98 11.77 -30.77
N GLY A 175 21.80 13.09 -30.68
CA GLY A 175 21.86 13.86 -29.44
C GLY A 175 22.58 15.20 -29.58
N THR A 176 22.39 16.10 -28.60
CA THR A 176 23.12 17.37 -28.54
C THR A 176 24.55 17.14 -28.01
N PRO A 177 25.61 17.57 -28.72
CA PRO A 177 27.01 17.26 -28.39
C PRO A 177 27.39 17.46 -26.91
N GLY A 178 26.90 18.51 -26.26
CA GLY A 178 27.23 18.83 -24.87
C GLY A 178 26.63 17.90 -23.81
N TYR A 179 25.59 17.12 -24.15
CA TYR A 179 24.88 16.23 -23.21
C TYR A 179 24.91 14.76 -23.61
N ILE A 180 25.55 14.44 -24.74
CA ILE A 180 25.61 13.07 -25.26
C ILE A 180 26.46 12.18 -24.35
N SER A 181 26.00 10.95 -24.09
CA SER A 181 26.76 9.99 -23.30
C SER A 181 27.88 9.31 -24.12
N PRO A 182 28.93 8.77 -23.47
CA PRO A 182 30.06 8.13 -24.16
C PRO A 182 29.64 7.00 -25.11
N GLU A 183 28.65 6.19 -24.72
CA GLU A 183 28.11 5.10 -25.51
C GLU A 183 27.23 5.60 -26.66
N ALA A 184 26.45 6.66 -26.47
CA ALA A 184 25.69 7.28 -27.56
C ALA A 184 26.61 7.93 -28.60
N ALA A 185 27.71 8.53 -28.15
CA ALA A 185 28.77 9.07 -29.01
C ALA A 185 29.49 7.97 -29.84
N ARG A 186 29.45 6.71 -29.39
CA ARG A 186 29.95 5.53 -30.11
C ARG A 186 28.88 4.83 -30.97
N GLY A 187 27.66 5.36 -31.03
CA GLY A 187 26.56 4.77 -31.79
C GLY A 187 25.90 3.54 -31.15
N ALA A 188 26.01 3.38 -29.82
CA ALA A 188 25.32 2.30 -29.10
C ALA A 188 23.78 2.44 -29.16
N PRO A 189 23.01 1.33 -29.02
CA PRO A 189 21.56 1.40 -29.02
C PRO A 189 21.03 2.18 -27.81
N PRO A 190 19.86 2.86 -27.93
CA PRO A 190 19.27 3.65 -26.86
C PRO A 190 19.12 2.88 -25.55
N HIS A 191 19.62 3.46 -24.45
CA HIS A 191 19.56 2.84 -23.12
C HIS A 191 19.21 3.89 -22.06
N PRO A 192 18.39 3.59 -21.03
CA PRO A 192 18.01 4.53 -19.97
C PRO A 192 19.18 5.24 -19.29
N GLN A 193 20.34 4.57 -19.15
CA GLN A 193 21.54 5.15 -18.55
C GLN A 193 22.16 6.31 -19.37
N MET A 194 21.80 6.45 -20.65
CA MET A 194 22.18 7.61 -21.46
C MET A 194 21.50 8.89 -20.93
N ASP A 195 20.22 8.80 -20.57
CA ASP A 195 19.48 9.93 -20.00
C ASP A 195 19.97 10.27 -18.58
N VAL A 196 20.37 9.26 -17.80
CA VAL A 196 20.99 9.45 -16.47
C VAL A 196 22.27 10.29 -16.57
N PHE A 197 23.10 10.01 -17.58
CA PHE A 197 24.32 10.78 -17.82
C PHE A 197 24.01 12.23 -18.22
N ALA A 198 23.05 12.43 -19.14
CA ALA A 198 22.61 13.76 -19.55
C ALA A 198 22.00 14.57 -18.39
N ALA A 199 21.23 13.91 -17.51
CA ALA A 199 20.69 14.51 -16.28
C ALA A 199 21.81 14.92 -15.31
N ALA A 200 22.86 14.11 -15.16
CA ALA A 200 24.01 14.43 -14.33
C ALA A 200 24.80 15.64 -14.86
N ILE A 201 25.00 15.73 -16.19
CA ILE A 201 25.58 16.93 -16.83
C ILE A 201 24.71 18.14 -16.51
N MET A 202 23.40 18.05 -16.71
CA MET A 202 22.49 19.16 -16.46
C MET A 202 22.51 19.62 -15.00
N LEU A 203 22.55 18.69 -14.04
CA LEU A 203 22.71 19.03 -12.62
C LEU A 203 24.05 19.73 -12.36
N ALA A 204 25.15 19.22 -12.92
CA ALA A 204 26.46 19.85 -12.80
C ALA A 204 26.48 21.28 -13.36
N GLU A 205 25.79 21.53 -14.48
CA GLU A 205 25.65 22.89 -15.05
C GLU A 205 24.79 23.81 -14.17
N MET A 206 23.70 23.31 -13.57
CA MET A 206 22.90 24.10 -12.63
C MET A 206 23.70 24.50 -11.39
N LEU A 207 24.54 23.59 -10.87
CA LEU A 207 25.38 23.83 -9.68
C LEU A 207 26.57 24.76 -9.98
N SER A 208 27.22 24.58 -11.13
CA SER A 208 28.41 25.36 -11.51
C SER A 208 28.09 26.67 -12.22
N GLY A 209 26.93 26.79 -12.86
CA GLY A 209 26.59 27.90 -13.76
C GLY A 209 27.38 27.89 -15.08
N GLN A 210 28.16 26.83 -15.36
CA GLN A 210 29.01 26.73 -16.54
C GLN A 210 28.69 25.44 -17.30
N ARG A 211 28.86 25.45 -18.63
CA ARG A 211 28.70 24.24 -19.44
C ARG A 211 29.83 23.26 -19.15
N LEU A 212 29.49 22.03 -18.78
CA LEU A 212 30.48 21.02 -18.35
C LEU A 212 31.25 20.43 -19.54
N ASN A 213 30.58 20.24 -20.68
CA ASN A 213 31.19 19.75 -21.91
C ASN A 213 30.83 20.70 -23.07
N HIS A 214 31.77 21.57 -23.43
CA HIS A 214 31.58 22.56 -24.48
C HIS A 214 32.89 22.85 -25.21
N ASP A 215 32.81 22.86 -26.54
CA ASP A 215 33.83 23.32 -27.47
C ASP A 215 33.12 24.00 -28.65
N PRO A 216 33.68 25.08 -29.25
CA PRO A 216 33.16 25.65 -30.49
C PRO A 216 33.01 24.63 -31.62
N ASP A 217 33.84 23.59 -31.64
CA ASP A 217 33.72 22.45 -32.55
C ASP A 217 32.89 21.32 -31.88
N PRO A 218 31.69 21.01 -32.39
CA PRO A 218 30.86 19.91 -31.91
C PRO A 218 31.59 18.56 -31.86
N TRP A 219 32.48 18.29 -32.82
CA TRP A 219 33.20 17.02 -32.90
C TRP A 219 34.16 16.86 -31.73
N ARG A 220 34.82 17.92 -31.29
CA ARG A 220 35.69 17.90 -30.10
C ARG A 220 34.92 17.63 -28.82
N THR A 221 33.69 18.12 -28.73
CA THR A 221 32.79 17.86 -27.59
C THR A 221 32.40 16.37 -27.53
N ILE A 222 32.10 15.77 -28.69
CA ILE A 222 31.79 14.33 -28.84
C ILE A 222 33.04 13.47 -28.58
N GLN A 223 34.21 13.88 -29.06
CA GLN A 223 35.45 13.17 -28.82
C GLN A 223 35.83 13.21 -27.33
N ARG A 224 35.72 14.38 -26.70
CA ARG A 224 36.06 14.57 -25.27
C ARG A 224 35.27 13.63 -24.38
N VAL A 225 33.95 13.49 -24.59
CA VAL A 225 33.13 12.61 -23.74
C VAL A 225 33.50 11.13 -23.89
N GLN A 226 34.10 10.73 -25.01
CA GLN A 226 34.61 9.37 -25.21
C GLN A 226 35.97 9.15 -24.55
N THR A 227 36.85 10.16 -24.55
CA THR A 227 38.25 10.00 -24.12
C THR A 227 38.54 10.47 -22.70
N THR A 228 37.71 11.34 -22.14
CA THR A 228 38.01 12.08 -20.90
C THR A 228 36.86 11.97 -19.91
N ASP A 229 37.17 11.67 -18.65
CA ASP A 229 36.18 11.68 -17.57
C ASP A 229 35.77 13.12 -17.26
N LEU A 230 34.47 13.41 -17.30
CA LEU A 230 33.94 14.72 -16.93
C LEU A 230 33.92 14.84 -15.41
N MET A 231 34.51 15.92 -14.90
CA MET A 231 34.66 16.18 -13.47
C MET A 231 33.87 17.41 -13.06
N LEU A 232 33.16 17.32 -11.93
CA LEU A 232 32.52 18.49 -11.34
C LEU A 232 33.59 19.50 -10.88
N PRO A 233 33.48 20.81 -11.19
CA PRO A 233 34.48 21.80 -10.79
C PRO A 233 34.75 21.80 -9.28
N SER A 234 36.00 21.98 -8.87
CA SER A 234 36.40 21.96 -7.46
C SER A 234 35.99 23.22 -6.69
N GLY A 235 35.99 24.40 -7.33
CA GLY A 235 35.65 25.70 -6.73
C GLY A 235 34.15 26.03 -6.64
N LEU A 236 33.30 25.04 -6.36
CA LEU A 236 31.86 25.29 -6.17
C LEU A 236 31.57 25.89 -4.80
N ASP A 237 30.37 26.46 -4.66
CA ASP A 237 29.88 27.01 -3.39
C ASP A 237 29.86 25.93 -2.30
N SER A 238 30.11 26.33 -1.05
CA SER A 238 29.95 25.53 0.17
C SER A 238 28.60 24.79 0.27
N SER A 239 27.55 25.28 -0.40
CA SER A 239 26.25 24.58 -0.49
C SER A 239 26.31 23.24 -1.25
N VAL A 240 27.39 22.97 -1.99
CA VAL A 240 27.64 21.72 -2.70
C VAL A 240 28.66 20.90 -1.90
N ASP A 241 28.14 20.16 -0.92
CA ASP A 241 28.94 19.28 -0.06
C ASP A 241 29.49 18.05 -0.80
N ASP A 242 30.33 17.27 -0.11
CA ASP A 242 30.96 16.07 -0.67
C ASP A 242 29.95 14.99 -1.04
N ALA A 243 28.80 14.93 -0.35
CA ALA A 243 27.75 13.96 -0.64
C ALA A 243 27.08 14.26 -1.98
N LEU A 244 26.65 15.50 -2.21
CA LEU A 244 26.10 15.93 -3.49
C LEU A 244 27.12 15.79 -4.61
N ARG A 245 28.38 16.16 -4.36
CA ARG A 245 29.48 16.00 -5.31
C ARG A 245 29.65 14.54 -5.72
N ALA A 246 29.64 13.60 -4.77
CA ALA A 246 29.75 12.17 -5.04
C ALA A 246 28.57 11.64 -5.87
N ILE A 247 27.34 12.08 -5.58
CA ILE A 247 26.14 11.68 -6.31
C ILE A 247 26.24 12.14 -7.79
N VAL A 248 26.59 13.40 -8.01
CA VAL A 248 26.75 13.98 -9.37
C VAL A 248 27.90 13.30 -10.11
N GLN A 249 29.06 13.14 -9.46
CA GLN A 249 30.23 12.53 -10.07
C GLN A 249 30.00 11.08 -10.48
N ARG A 250 29.24 10.31 -9.70
CA ARG A 250 28.82 8.95 -10.07
C ARG A 250 27.93 8.95 -11.31
N GLY A 251 27.03 9.94 -11.45
CA GLY A 251 26.21 10.10 -12.66
C GLY A 251 27.01 10.43 -13.92
N LEU A 252 28.16 11.09 -13.77
CA LEU A 252 29.08 11.47 -14.85
C LEU A 252 30.09 10.37 -15.22
N ALA A 253 30.04 9.20 -14.59
CA ALA A 253 31.01 8.14 -14.86
C ALA A 253 30.92 7.66 -16.32
N ARG A 254 32.07 7.55 -17.00
CA ARG A 254 32.13 7.15 -18.41
C ARG A 254 31.59 5.73 -18.63
N GLU A 255 31.99 4.80 -17.75
CA GLU A 255 31.51 3.42 -17.78
C GLU A 255 30.07 3.31 -17.28
N PRO A 256 29.13 2.74 -18.06
CA PRO A 256 27.73 2.61 -17.64
C PRO A 256 27.53 1.78 -16.36
N SER A 257 28.42 0.82 -16.08
CA SER A 257 28.37 0.00 -14.87
C SER A 257 28.76 0.75 -13.60
N ALA A 258 29.55 1.82 -13.71
CA ALA A 258 29.92 2.69 -12.60
C ALA A 258 28.87 3.77 -12.32
N ARG A 259 27.97 4.04 -13.29
CA ARG A 259 26.87 5.00 -13.17
C ARG A 259 25.75 4.50 -12.28
N TRP A 260 24.82 5.40 -11.97
CA TRP A 260 23.53 5.03 -11.40
C TRP A 260 22.78 4.08 -12.34
N PRO A 261 22.29 2.92 -11.87
CA PRO A 261 21.64 1.94 -12.75
C PRO A 261 20.35 2.46 -13.42
N SER A 262 19.65 3.41 -12.79
CA SER A 262 18.40 3.98 -13.30
C SER A 262 18.21 5.43 -12.84
N ALA A 263 17.32 6.16 -13.53
CA ALA A 263 16.91 7.50 -13.13
C ALA A 263 16.27 7.52 -11.73
N ALA A 264 15.50 6.48 -11.38
CA ALA A 264 14.90 6.31 -10.06
C ALA A 264 15.94 6.27 -8.93
N LEU A 265 17.04 5.53 -9.10
CA LEU A 265 18.08 5.42 -8.08
C LEU A 265 18.87 6.72 -7.91
N LEU A 266 19.14 7.45 -9.01
CA LEU A 266 19.72 8.79 -8.92
C LEU A 266 18.76 9.75 -8.19
N ARG A 267 17.46 9.66 -8.47
CA ARG A 267 16.42 10.46 -7.81
C ARG A 267 16.35 10.16 -6.31
N ASP A 268 16.40 8.89 -5.90
CA ASP A 268 16.42 8.50 -4.49
C ASP A 268 17.64 9.06 -3.75
N ALA A 269 18.83 8.98 -4.35
CA ALA A 269 20.05 9.53 -3.76
C ALA A 269 19.97 11.05 -3.57
N LEU A 270 19.46 11.78 -4.57
CA LEU A 270 19.26 13.22 -4.49
C LEU A 270 18.15 13.61 -3.51
N ALA A 271 17.09 12.82 -3.42
CA ALA A 271 16.00 13.04 -2.47
C ALA A 271 16.47 12.80 -1.02
N ALA A 272 17.35 11.82 -0.81
CA ALA A 272 17.99 11.59 0.48
C ALA A 272 18.87 12.78 0.88
N TRP A 273 19.63 13.35 -0.06
CA TRP A 273 20.45 14.54 0.19
C TRP A 273 19.61 15.79 0.53
N LEU A 274 18.45 15.96 -0.11
CA LEU A 274 17.58 17.13 0.13
C LEU A 274 16.84 17.08 1.49
N ARG A 275 16.76 15.90 2.12
CA ARG A 275 16.16 15.79 3.45
C ARG A 275 17.08 16.50 4.45
N PRO A 276 16.57 17.44 5.27
CA PRO A 276 17.38 18.03 6.32
C PRO A 276 17.94 16.92 7.18
N VAL A 277 19.27 16.92 7.33
CA VAL A 277 19.99 16.04 8.25
C VAL A 277 19.46 16.35 9.65
N ALA A 278 18.44 15.62 10.07
CA ALA A 278 18.37 15.21 11.46
C ALA A 278 19.68 14.48 11.74
N GLU A 279 20.29 14.75 12.89
CA GLU A 279 21.61 14.29 13.36
C GLU A 279 22.07 12.94 12.79
N PRO A 280 23.39 12.72 12.61
CA PRO A 280 23.95 11.54 11.95
C PRO A 280 23.26 10.26 12.43
N ASP A 281 22.67 9.51 11.48
CA ASP A 281 21.87 8.33 11.75
C ASP A 281 22.57 7.38 12.74
N ALA A 282 22.02 7.28 13.95
CA ALA A 282 22.21 6.12 14.83
C ALA A 282 21.85 4.81 14.08
N GLU A 283 21.03 4.89 13.03
CA GLU A 283 20.56 3.77 12.21
C GLU A 283 21.67 3.02 11.44
N ALA A 284 22.77 3.68 11.08
CA ALA A 284 23.91 3.02 10.42
C ALA A 284 24.78 2.23 11.41
N GLN A 285 24.84 2.66 12.69
CA GLN A 285 25.56 1.97 13.76
C GLN A 285 24.75 0.78 14.31
N ASP A 286 23.43 0.88 14.28
CA ASP A 286 22.50 -0.10 14.84
C ASP A 286 22.26 -1.33 13.94
N ALA A 287 22.56 -1.27 12.64
CA ALA A 287 22.32 -2.36 11.68
C ALA A 287 22.95 -3.73 12.07
N PRO A 288 24.24 -3.82 12.46
CA PRO A 288 24.82 -5.09 12.90
C PRO A 288 24.23 -5.61 14.23
N VAL A 289 23.87 -4.72 15.15
CA VAL A 289 23.25 -5.08 16.44
C VAL A 289 21.83 -5.61 16.22
N LEU A 290 21.07 -4.94 15.35
CA LEU A 290 19.73 -5.37 14.95
C LEU A 290 19.77 -6.77 14.33
N ASP A 291 20.69 -7.03 13.38
CA ASP A 291 20.80 -8.35 12.74
C ASP A 291 21.14 -9.45 13.76
N PHE A 292 21.99 -9.15 14.74
CA PHE A 292 22.29 -10.07 15.84
C PHE A 292 21.04 -10.39 16.70
N LEU A 293 20.30 -9.37 17.15
CA LEU A 293 19.07 -9.56 17.93
C LEU A 293 18.01 -10.34 17.14
N LEU A 294 17.82 -10.00 15.86
CA LEU A 294 16.89 -10.69 14.96
C LEU A 294 17.25 -12.16 14.77
N ARG A 295 18.54 -12.50 14.60
CA ARG A 295 18.99 -13.91 14.53
C ARG A 295 18.62 -14.66 15.80
N ARG A 296 18.87 -14.06 16.97
CA ARG A 296 18.54 -14.65 18.28
C ARG A 296 17.03 -14.84 18.47
N MET A 297 16.20 -13.94 17.91
CA MET A 297 14.74 -14.09 17.87
C MET A 297 14.26 -15.17 16.90
N ARG A 298 14.85 -15.28 15.70
CA ARG A 298 14.50 -16.29 14.68
C ARG A 298 14.67 -17.74 15.16
N HIS A 299 15.58 -17.98 16.09
CA HIS A 299 15.74 -19.30 16.72
C HIS A 299 14.59 -19.69 17.66
N LYS A 300 13.70 -18.76 18.02
CA LYS A 300 12.45 -19.03 18.75
C LYS A 300 11.31 -19.14 17.73
N SER A 301 10.69 -20.33 17.63
CA SER A 301 9.66 -20.69 16.64
C SER A 301 8.51 -19.69 16.47
N ASP A 302 8.21 -18.93 17.53
CA ASP A 302 7.10 -17.98 17.54
C ASP A 302 7.40 -16.70 16.75
N PHE A 303 8.69 -16.31 16.59
CA PHE A 303 9.06 -15.10 15.85
C PHE A 303 8.90 -15.22 14.33
N PRO A 304 9.40 -16.28 13.65
CA PRO A 304 9.12 -16.48 12.23
C PRO A 304 7.61 -16.54 11.95
N ALA A 305 6.84 -17.26 12.76
CA ALA A 305 5.39 -17.37 12.60
C ALA A 305 4.68 -16.00 12.71
N LEU A 306 5.08 -15.18 13.69
CA LEU A 306 4.58 -13.82 13.88
C LEU A 306 4.95 -12.90 12.70
N SER A 307 6.23 -12.91 12.31
CA SER A 307 6.75 -12.12 11.19
C SER A 307 6.05 -12.48 9.88
N ASP A 308 5.88 -13.77 9.61
CA ASP A 308 5.22 -14.23 8.40
C ASP A 308 3.74 -13.85 8.37
N ALA A 309 3.05 -13.90 9.51
CA ALA A 309 1.65 -13.49 9.61
C ALA A 309 1.48 -11.98 9.34
N ILE A 310 2.33 -11.14 9.94
CA ILE A 310 2.31 -9.70 9.72
C ILE A 310 2.67 -9.36 8.27
N GLN A 311 3.72 -9.96 7.72
CA GLN A 311 4.11 -9.74 6.31
C GLN A 311 3.06 -10.25 5.32
N ARG A 312 2.34 -11.33 5.63
CA ARG A 312 1.20 -11.79 4.79
C ARG A 312 0.08 -10.76 4.80
N ILE A 313 -0.30 -10.25 5.98
CA ILE A 313 -1.34 -9.21 6.10
C ILE A 313 -0.90 -7.89 5.44
N GLN A 314 0.39 -7.53 5.50
CA GLN A 314 0.93 -6.31 4.90
C GLN A 314 1.09 -6.41 3.37
N ARG A 315 1.49 -7.56 2.81
CA ARG A 315 1.61 -7.74 1.35
C ARG A 315 0.32 -7.42 0.59
N LEU A 316 -0.83 -7.64 1.23
CA LEU A 316 -2.16 -7.34 0.69
C LEU A 316 -2.49 -5.85 0.58
N THR A 317 -1.60 -4.95 1.04
CA THR A 317 -1.82 -3.49 1.05
C THR A 317 -1.02 -2.73 -0.01
N GLN A 318 0.01 -3.34 -0.58
CA GLN A 318 0.96 -2.67 -1.49
C GLN A 318 0.51 -2.68 -2.96
N SER A 319 -0.54 -3.42 -3.29
CA SER A 319 -1.13 -3.47 -4.63
C SER A 319 -2.47 -2.76 -4.62
N GLU A 320 -2.57 -1.62 -5.30
CA GLU A 320 -3.81 -0.83 -5.47
C GLU A 320 -4.96 -1.62 -6.15
N ASN A 321 -4.69 -2.84 -6.64
CA ASN A 321 -5.63 -3.69 -7.37
C ASN A 321 -5.96 -5.05 -6.70
N GLU A 322 -5.39 -5.40 -5.54
CA GLU A 322 -5.75 -6.67 -4.90
C GLU A 322 -7.04 -6.59 -4.10
N SER A 323 -7.98 -7.46 -4.47
CA SER A 323 -9.37 -7.42 -4.00
C SER A 323 -9.53 -7.84 -2.54
N LEU A 324 -10.55 -7.29 -1.85
CA LEU A 324 -11.06 -7.66 -0.51
C LEU A 324 -11.08 -9.18 -0.24
N ALA A 325 -11.19 -9.95 -1.31
CA ALA A 325 -11.02 -11.39 -1.41
C ALA A 325 -9.82 -11.99 -0.68
N SER A 326 -8.64 -11.43 -0.93
CA SER A 326 -7.37 -12.06 -0.60
C SER A 326 -7.12 -11.95 0.91
N LEU A 327 -7.50 -10.81 1.51
CA LEU A 327 -7.46 -10.65 2.97
C LEU A 327 -8.43 -11.57 3.70
N SER A 328 -9.67 -11.69 3.23
CA SER A 328 -10.64 -12.63 3.81
C SER A 328 -10.10 -14.06 3.75
N ASN A 329 -9.57 -14.49 2.60
CA ASN A 329 -8.98 -15.82 2.44
C ASN A 329 -7.76 -16.05 3.34
N GLU A 330 -6.88 -15.05 3.53
CA GLU A 330 -5.74 -15.18 4.44
C GLU A 330 -6.17 -15.28 5.91
N ILE A 331 -7.14 -14.47 6.35
CA ILE A 331 -7.67 -14.53 7.72
C ILE A 331 -8.32 -15.90 7.97
N LEU A 332 -9.11 -16.40 7.02
CA LEU A 332 -9.82 -17.68 7.11
C LEU A 332 -8.90 -18.92 7.18
N LYS A 333 -7.60 -18.79 6.89
CA LYS A 333 -6.62 -19.86 7.10
C LYS A 333 -6.32 -20.11 8.58
N ASP A 334 -6.51 -19.11 9.44
CA ASP A 334 -6.32 -19.21 10.88
C ASP A 334 -7.68 -19.15 11.60
N VAL A 335 -8.14 -20.32 12.06
CA VAL A 335 -9.46 -20.48 12.70
C VAL A 335 -9.54 -19.72 14.02
N ALA A 336 -8.47 -19.71 14.80
CA ALA A 336 -8.43 -19.06 16.12
C ALA A 336 -8.46 -17.54 15.95
N LEU A 337 -7.65 -17.01 15.04
CA LEU A 337 -7.67 -15.61 14.66
C LEU A 337 -9.04 -15.18 14.14
N THR A 338 -9.63 -15.96 13.23
CA THR A 338 -10.96 -15.68 12.65
C THR A 338 -12.04 -15.60 13.74
N GLN A 339 -12.06 -16.53 14.69
CA GLN A 339 -13.04 -16.55 15.78
C GLN A 339 -12.87 -15.36 16.72
N LYS A 340 -11.63 -15.01 17.10
CA LYS A 340 -11.35 -13.83 17.94
C LYS A 340 -11.73 -12.54 17.20
N LEU A 341 -11.45 -12.44 15.90
CA LEU A 341 -11.81 -11.30 15.07
C LEU A 341 -13.32 -11.10 15.01
N LEU A 342 -14.09 -12.16 14.73
CA LEU A 342 -15.56 -12.07 14.71
C LEU A 342 -16.15 -11.73 16.09
N ARG A 343 -15.55 -12.21 17.18
CA ARG A 343 -15.93 -11.78 18.54
C ARG A 343 -15.70 -10.29 18.76
N LEU A 344 -14.55 -9.76 18.32
CA LEU A 344 -14.26 -8.33 18.41
C LEU A 344 -15.22 -7.46 17.58
N VAL A 345 -15.49 -7.88 16.35
CA VAL A 345 -16.40 -7.17 15.44
C VAL A 345 -17.83 -7.13 15.97
N ASN A 346 -18.21 -8.06 16.85
CA ASN A 346 -19.53 -8.07 17.48
C ASN A 346 -19.61 -7.30 18.81
N THR A 347 -18.52 -6.64 19.23
CA THR A 347 -18.54 -5.71 20.37
C THR A 347 -19.33 -4.45 20.02
N ALA A 348 -19.85 -3.74 21.03
CA ALA A 348 -20.74 -2.60 20.82
C ALA A 348 -20.10 -1.47 20.01
N GLN A 349 -18.76 -1.38 20.01
CA GLN A 349 -18.00 -0.44 19.21
C GLN A 349 -18.19 -0.59 17.69
N TYR A 350 -18.47 -1.80 17.20
CA TYR A 350 -18.61 -2.10 15.78
C TYR A 350 -20.03 -2.55 15.41
N ARG A 351 -21.00 -2.42 16.32
CA ARG A 351 -22.41 -2.71 16.01
C ARG A 351 -22.98 -1.61 15.12
N HIS A 352 -23.24 -1.96 13.87
CA HIS A 352 -24.06 -1.16 12.96
C HIS A 352 -25.53 -1.20 13.38
N ALA A 353 -26.28 -0.16 13.01
CA ALA A 353 -27.67 0.09 13.45
C ALA A 353 -28.71 -0.99 13.05
N GLY A 354 -28.30 -2.09 12.41
CA GLY A 354 -29.15 -3.19 11.93
C GLY A 354 -29.35 -4.38 12.89
N GLY A 355 -28.76 -4.37 14.09
CA GLY A 355 -29.17 -5.25 15.21
C GLY A 355 -28.80 -6.75 15.13
N GLY A 356 -28.19 -7.24 14.05
CA GLY A 356 -27.71 -8.63 13.92
C GLY A 356 -26.21 -8.79 14.23
N GLY A 357 -25.81 -9.93 14.80
CA GLY A 357 -24.38 -10.27 14.97
C GLY A 357 -23.75 -10.69 13.63
N ILE A 358 -22.55 -10.20 13.35
CA ILE A 358 -21.77 -10.49 12.14
C ILE A 358 -21.12 -11.87 12.27
N SER A 359 -21.44 -12.80 11.37
CA SER A 359 -20.94 -14.18 11.42
C SER A 359 -19.84 -14.50 10.38
N THR A 360 -19.65 -13.61 9.41
CA THR A 360 -18.67 -13.73 8.31
C THR A 360 -17.66 -12.58 8.27
N VAL A 361 -16.40 -12.90 7.98
CA VAL A 361 -15.31 -11.94 7.75
C VAL A 361 -15.63 -11.07 6.55
N SER A 362 -16.24 -11.63 5.50
CA SER A 362 -16.68 -10.85 4.34
C SER A 362 -17.69 -9.76 4.72
N ARG A 363 -18.66 -10.04 5.61
CA ARG A 363 -19.59 -9.02 6.14
C ARG A 363 -18.87 -8.03 7.06
N ALA A 364 -17.95 -8.50 7.90
CA ALA A 364 -17.13 -7.63 8.74
C ALA A 364 -16.33 -6.62 7.91
N VAL A 365 -15.70 -7.07 6.81
CA VAL A 365 -14.95 -6.22 5.89
C VAL A 365 -15.87 -5.24 5.15
N ALA A 366 -17.06 -5.66 4.73
CA ALA A 366 -18.02 -4.77 4.07
C ALA A 366 -18.49 -3.63 5.00
N LEU A 367 -18.67 -3.92 6.28
CA LEU A 367 -19.23 -2.97 7.26
C LEU A 367 -18.17 -2.09 7.94
N ILE A 368 -17.00 -2.65 8.27
CA ILE A 368 -15.90 -1.97 8.99
C ILE A 368 -14.88 -1.38 8.00
N GLY A 369 -14.80 -1.94 6.79
CA GLY A 369 -13.78 -1.60 5.82
C GLY A 369 -12.55 -2.50 5.91
N PHE A 370 -11.84 -2.61 4.78
CA PHE A 370 -10.64 -3.43 4.64
C PHE A 370 -9.54 -3.05 5.63
N ALA A 371 -9.30 -1.75 5.77
CA ALA A 371 -8.22 -1.21 6.60
C ALA A 371 -8.49 -1.48 8.10
N GLY A 372 -9.72 -1.29 8.57
CA GLY A 372 -10.13 -1.63 9.94
C GLY A 372 -9.98 -3.13 10.26
N ILE A 373 -10.43 -4.04 9.38
CA ILE A 373 -10.28 -5.49 9.58
C ILE A 373 -8.81 -5.92 9.57
N ARG A 374 -8.01 -5.37 8.66
CA ARG A 374 -6.56 -5.59 8.61
C ARG A 374 -5.90 -5.22 9.93
N ASN A 375 -6.22 -4.05 10.48
CA ASN A 375 -5.58 -3.55 11.70
C ASN A 375 -6.01 -4.35 12.94
N LEU A 376 -7.27 -4.79 12.99
CA LEU A 376 -7.77 -5.72 14.02
C LEU A 376 -7.06 -7.08 13.94
N ALA A 377 -6.89 -7.61 12.72
CA ALA A 377 -6.14 -8.85 12.51
C ALA A 377 -4.67 -8.72 12.94
N LEU A 378 -4.00 -7.61 12.59
CA LEU A 378 -2.63 -7.33 13.04
C LEU A 378 -2.52 -7.26 14.57
N SER A 379 -3.48 -6.61 15.23
CA SER A 379 -3.53 -6.48 16.68
C SER A 379 -3.70 -7.84 17.37
N LEU A 380 -4.59 -8.69 16.83
CA LEU A 380 -4.86 -10.02 17.34
C LEU A 380 -3.71 -11.01 17.13
N VAL A 381 -3.01 -10.91 15.99
CA VAL A 381 -1.86 -11.76 15.68
C VAL A 381 -0.72 -11.53 16.67
N LEU A 382 -0.47 -10.27 17.05
CA LEU A 382 0.49 -9.93 18.11
C LEU A 382 0.08 -10.55 19.44
N LEU A 383 -1.20 -10.45 19.81
CA LEU A 383 -1.72 -11.02 21.06
C LEU A 383 -1.55 -12.54 21.12
N GLU A 384 -2.03 -13.26 20.12
CA GLU A 384 -2.12 -14.73 20.14
C GLU A 384 -0.76 -15.40 20.22
N ARG A 385 0.25 -14.85 19.55
CA ARG A 385 1.60 -15.42 19.52
C ARG A 385 2.42 -15.08 20.77
N MET A 386 1.94 -14.14 21.59
CA MET A 386 2.61 -13.67 22.81
C MET A 386 2.16 -14.43 24.08
N GLU A 387 1.11 -15.24 24.05
CA GLU A 387 0.52 -15.88 25.24
C GLU A 387 1.35 -17.02 25.88
N ASN A 388 2.42 -17.52 25.23
CA ASN A 388 2.91 -18.89 25.47
C ASN A 388 4.02 -19.12 26.53
N LYS A 389 4.43 -18.17 27.38
CA LYS A 389 5.52 -18.40 28.38
C LYS A 389 5.32 -17.67 29.72
N GLY A 390 6.08 -18.11 30.75
CA GLY A 390 5.96 -17.77 32.19
C GLY A 390 5.91 -16.29 32.63
N HIS A 391 6.01 -15.34 31.70
CA HIS A 391 5.85 -13.89 31.91
C HIS A 391 4.49 -13.37 31.40
N ALA A 392 3.54 -14.25 31.08
CA ALA A 392 2.23 -13.94 30.50
C ALA A 392 1.45 -12.84 31.25
N LYS A 393 1.59 -12.72 32.57
CA LYS A 393 0.94 -11.64 33.34
C LYS A 393 1.44 -10.25 32.92
N ARG A 394 2.76 -10.04 32.86
CA ARG A 394 3.36 -8.74 32.50
C ARG A 394 3.07 -8.39 31.05
N LEU A 395 3.14 -9.38 30.17
CA LEU A 395 2.85 -9.20 28.76
C LEU A 395 1.40 -8.82 28.48
N ARG A 396 0.45 -9.39 29.25
CA ARG A 396 -0.96 -8.98 29.21
C ARG A 396 -1.16 -7.54 29.70
N GLU A 397 -0.45 -7.13 30.75
CA GLU A 397 -0.50 -5.74 31.24
C GLU A 397 0.03 -4.75 30.19
N ASP A 398 1.21 -5.04 29.61
CA ASP A 398 1.80 -4.22 28.54
C ASP A 398 0.94 -4.18 27.27
N TYR A 399 0.27 -5.29 26.95
CA TYR A 399 -0.68 -5.36 25.83
C TYR A 399 -1.92 -4.50 26.08
N LEU A 400 -2.58 -4.63 27.23
CA LEU A 400 -3.75 -3.81 27.56
C LEU A 400 -3.43 -2.33 27.62
N ARG A 401 -2.24 -1.96 28.12
CA ARG A 401 -1.72 -0.60 28.08
C ARG A 401 -1.55 -0.10 26.64
N SER A 402 -0.98 -0.92 25.76
CA SER A 402 -0.80 -0.58 24.35
C SER A 402 -2.13 -0.46 23.60
N LEU A 403 -3.11 -1.32 23.91
CA LEU A 403 -4.48 -1.19 23.39
C LEU A 403 -5.20 0.05 23.93
N MET A 404 -4.99 0.41 25.20
CA MET A 404 -5.51 1.67 25.75
C MET A 404 -4.97 2.86 24.97
N ALA A 405 -3.64 2.91 24.76
CA ALA A 405 -3.00 3.97 23.99
C ALA A 405 -3.54 4.02 22.54
N ALA A 406 -3.72 2.87 21.90
CA ALA A 406 -4.28 2.77 20.56
C ALA A 406 -5.73 3.26 20.49
N SER A 407 -6.57 2.86 21.46
CA SER A 407 -7.95 3.30 21.57
C SER A 407 -8.04 4.81 21.81
N LEU A 408 -7.21 5.35 22.72
CA LEU A 408 -7.08 6.79 22.95
C LEU A 408 -6.67 7.55 21.68
N ALA A 409 -5.67 7.06 20.94
CA ALA A 409 -5.20 7.70 19.71
C ALA A 409 -6.29 7.77 18.64
N ARG A 410 -7.13 6.73 18.56
CA ARG A 410 -8.30 6.70 17.67
C ARG A 410 -9.36 7.71 18.10
N GLU A 411 -9.75 7.74 19.37
CA GLU A 411 -10.80 8.66 19.87
C GLU A 411 -10.37 10.14 19.81
N LEU A 412 -9.08 10.41 19.96
CA LEU A 412 -8.50 11.75 19.86
C LEU A 412 -8.30 12.19 18.41
N CYS A 413 -8.38 11.28 17.43
CA CYS A 413 -8.21 11.59 16.03
C CYS A 413 -9.52 12.14 15.44
N PRO A 414 -9.55 13.38 14.94
CA PRO A 414 -10.78 13.96 14.39
C PRO A 414 -11.17 13.38 13.02
N ASN A 415 -10.22 12.79 12.28
CA ASN A 415 -10.47 12.24 10.95
C ASN A 415 -10.56 10.71 11.02
N PRO A 416 -11.72 10.10 10.72
CA PRO A 416 -11.89 8.64 10.74
C PRO A 416 -10.89 7.89 9.84
N ARG A 417 -10.43 8.52 8.74
CA ARG A 417 -9.46 7.91 7.83
C ARG A 417 -8.04 7.83 8.42
N GLU A 418 -7.68 8.77 9.29
CA GLU A 418 -6.37 8.82 9.96
C GLU A 418 -6.40 8.11 11.32
N ALA A 419 -7.59 7.93 11.90
CA ALA A 419 -7.78 7.31 13.20
C ALA A 419 -7.21 5.88 13.26
N GLU A 420 -7.23 5.17 12.14
CA GLU A 420 -6.62 3.86 11.98
C GLU A 420 -5.08 3.87 12.02
N GLU A 421 -4.45 4.80 11.32
CA GLU A 421 -2.99 4.97 11.36
C GLU A 421 -2.54 5.42 12.75
N ALA A 422 -3.30 6.32 13.37
CA ALA A 422 -3.06 6.77 14.75
C ALA A 422 -3.17 5.60 15.76
N PHE A 423 -4.17 4.73 15.60
CA PHE A 423 -4.33 3.52 16.40
C PHE A 423 -3.09 2.62 16.29
N LEU A 424 -2.68 2.28 15.07
CA LEU A 424 -1.51 1.42 14.87
C LEU A 424 -0.21 2.08 15.33
N GLY A 425 -0.03 3.38 15.06
CA GLY A 425 1.15 4.13 15.47
C GLY A 425 1.31 4.14 16.98
N ALA A 426 0.21 4.37 17.72
CA ALA A 426 0.22 4.32 19.17
C ALA A 426 0.43 2.89 19.72
N MET A 427 -0.14 1.87 19.07
CA MET A 427 0.05 0.46 19.45
C MET A 427 1.51 0.01 19.30
N PHE A 428 2.13 0.32 18.16
CA PHE A 428 3.50 -0.09 17.85
C PHE A 428 4.57 0.80 18.50
N HIS A 429 4.18 1.92 19.12
CA HIS A 429 5.09 2.85 19.78
C HIS A 429 6.01 2.18 20.83
N HIS A 430 5.57 1.09 21.46
CA HIS A 430 6.37 0.31 22.43
C HIS A 430 6.77 -1.09 21.92
N LEU A 431 6.72 -1.31 20.60
CA LEU A 431 6.99 -2.62 19.99
C LEU A 431 8.34 -3.21 20.45
N GLY A 432 9.43 -2.43 20.42
CA GLY A 432 10.75 -2.92 20.82
C GLY A 432 10.81 -3.34 22.30
N ARG A 433 10.11 -2.62 23.19
CA ARG A 433 10.00 -3.00 24.61
C ARG A 433 9.23 -4.31 24.76
N SER A 434 8.09 -4.47 24.08
CA SER A 434 7.28 -5.69 24.12
C SER A 434 8.04 -6.90 23.55
N LEU A 435 8.79 -6.70 22.46
CA LEU A 435 9.66 -7.73 21.88
C LEU A 435 10.79 -8.11 22.86
N THR A 436 11.34 -7.15 23.59
CA THR A 436 12.36 -7.43 24.61
C THR A 436 11.77 -8.22 25.76
N GLU A 437 10.62 -7.82 26.32
CA GLU A 437 9.96 -8.56 27.41
C GLU A 437 9.65 -10.02 27.02
N PHE A 438 9.31 -10.26 25.76
CA PHE A 438 8.98 -11.60 25.27
C PHE A 438 10.21 -12.44 24.89
N TYR A 439 11.15 -11.87 24.13
CA TYR A 439 12.28 -12.62 23.57
C TYR A 439 13.55 -12.55 24.45
N PHE A 440 13.68 -11.53 25.30
CA PHE A 440 14.87 -11.21 26.11
C PHE A 440 14.49 -10.79 27.55
N PRO A 441 13.83 -11.67 28.34
CA PRO A 441 13.26 -11.29 29.64
C PRO A 441 14.31 -10.90 30.68
N GLU A 442 15.51 -11.50 30.63
CA GLU A 442 16.62 -11.16 31.55
C GLU A 442 17.16 -9.76 31.25
N GLU A 443 17.33 -9.44 29.97
CA GLU A 443 17.73 -8.12 29.50
C GLU A 443 16.66 -7.06 29.83
N ALA A 444 15.37 -7.40 29.71
CA ALA A 444 14.28 -6.51 30.12
C ALA A 444 14.30 -6.21 31.64
N ASP A 445 14.57 -7.23 32.47
CA ASP A 445 14.75 -7.03 33.91
C ASP A 445 15.98 -6.17 34.23
N ALA A 446 17.09 -6.32 33.48
CA ALA A 446 18.28 -5.50 33.63
C ALA A 446 18.01 -4.01 33.29
N VAL A 447 17.32 -3.73 32.19
CA VAL A 447 16.91 -2.36 31.82
C VAL A 447 16.04 -1.75 32.93
N ARG A 448 15.06 -2.49 33.46
CA ARG A 448 14.21 -2.01 34.55
C ARG A 448 14.99 -1.62 35.81
N ARG A 449 16.01 -2.40 36.18
CA ARG A 449 16.86 -2.09 37.35
C ARG A 449 17.61 -0.78 37.18
N LEU A 450 18.08 -0.49 35.97
CA LEU A 450 18.81 0.76 35.65
C LEU A 450 17.89 1.99 35.58
N VAL A 451 16.64 1.81 35.19
CA VAL A 451 15.63 2.89 35.13
C VAL A 451 14.96 3.14 36.48
N SER A 452 15.00 2.15 37.39
CA SER A 452 14.46 2.33 38.74
C SER A 452 15.41 3.18 39.60
N PRO A 453 14.89 4.08 40.45
CA PRO A 453 15.73 4.86 41.34
C PRO A 453 16.49 3.94 42.30
N THR A 454 17.82 4.02 42.29
CA THR A 454 18.69 3.34 43.24
C THR A 454 18.59 3.98 44.63
N GLU A 455 18.63 3.18 45.70
CA GLU A 455 18.60 3.64 47.09
C GLU A 455 19.75 4.63 47.42
N ASP A 456 20.83 4.62 46.64
CA ASP A 456 22.03 5.46 46.80
C ASP A 456 21.95 6.87 46.18
N GLY A 457 20.77 7.33 45.74
CA GLY A 457 20.57 8.72 45.30
C GLY A 457 21.19 9.10 43.94
N GLN A 458 21.67 8.14 43.16
CA GLN A 458 22.05 8.38 41.76
C GLN A 458 20.79 8.61 40.88
N PRO A 459 20.83 9.57 39.93
CA PRO A 459 19.71 9.83 39.05
C PRO A 459 19.46 8.62 38.14
N ALA A 460 18.20 8.17 38.08
CA ALA A 460 17.77 7.10 37.19
C ALA A 460 18.16 7.40 35.73
N ILE A 461 18.77 6.43 35.07
CA ILE A 461 19.16 6.54 33.66
C ILE A 461 17.87 6.52 32.82
N SER A 462 17.82 7.30 31.74
CA SER A 462 16.67 7.29 30.83
C SER A 462 16.44 5.90 30.21
N GLU A 463 15.19 5.51 29.94
CA GLU A 463 14.86 4.20 29.35
C GLU A 463 15.58 3.96 28.02
N ALA A 464 15.76 5.02 27.21
CA ALA A 464 16.50 4.96 25.96
C ALA A 464 17.99 4.63 26.19
N ALA A 465 18.63 5.27 27.16
CA ALA A 465 20.03 5.00 27.50
C ALA A 465 20.21 3.63 28.18
N ALA A 466 19.30 3.24 29.08
CA ALA A 466 19.34 1.94 29.74
C ALA A 466 19.14 0.77 28.76
N SER A 467 18.20 0.90 27.82
CA SER A 467 18.01 -0.11 26.76
C SER A 467 19.21 -0.17 25.81
N ALA A 468 19.77 0.97 25.40
CA ALA A 468 20.99 1.02 24.60
C ALA A 468 22.19 0.37 25.31
N GLN A 469 22.33 0.57 26.62
CA GLN A 469 23.40 -0.03 27.42
C GLN A 469 23.28 -1.56 27.52
N VAL A 470 22.06 -2.10 27.66
CA VAL A 470 21.84 -3.54 27.85
C VAL A 470 21.78 -4.30 26.52
N LEU A 471 21.07 -3.76 25.52
CA LEU A 471 20.82 -4.43 24.25
C LEU A 471 21.80 -4.02 23.14
N GLY A 472 22.58 -2.96 23.36
CA GLY A 472 23.40 -2.33 22.32
C GLY A 472 22.62 -1.38 21.41
N MET A 473 21.30 -1.22 21.61
CA MET A 473 20.45 -0.27 20.90
C MET A 473 19.20 0.08 21.73
N SER A 474 18.55 1.21 21.45
CA SER A 474 17.34 1.61 22.18
C SER A 474 16.12 0.75 21.82
N TYR A 475 15.12 0.69 22.71
CA TYR A 475 13.83 0.05 22.38
C TYR A 475 13.16 0.65 21.15
N GLU A 476 13.30 1.96 20.94
CA GLU A 476 12.75 2.63 19.75
C GLU A 476 13.45 2.12 18.48
N ALA A 477 14.78 2.07 18.48
CA ALA A 477 15.58 1.58 17.35
C ALA A 477 15.27 0.10 17.03
N LEU A 478 15.13 -0.75 18.06
CA LEU A 478 14.72 -2.14 17.91
C LEU A 478 13.32 -2.25 17.29
N GLY A 479 12.36 -1.48 17.79
CA GLY A 479 10.98 -1.45 17.29
C GLY A 479 10.90 -1.02 15.82
N LEU A 480 11.61 0.05 15.45
CA LEU A 480 11.69 0.55 14.08
C LEU A 480 12.42 -0.42 13.14
N GLY A 481 13.49 -1.05 13.63
CA GLY A 481 14.22 -2.08 12.89
C GLY A 481 13.32 -3.26 12.52
N VAL A 482 12.54 -3.75 13.49
CA VAL A 482 11.59 -4.85 13.28
C VAL A 482 10.42 -4.41 12.39
N ALA A 483 9.88 -3.22 12.58
CA ALA A 483 8.84 -2.64 11.73
C ALA A 483 9.26 -2.58 10.25
N ARG A 484 10.51 -2.20 9.98
CA ARG A 484 11.10 -2.22 8.63
C ARG A 484 11.17 -3.62 8.06
N GLN A 485 11.63 -4.59 8.85
CA GLN A 485 11.66 -5.99 8.40
C GLN A 485 10.26 -6.54 8.10
N TRP A 486 9.24 -6.10 8.84
CA TRP A 486 7.84 -6.47 8.58
C TRP A 486 7.21 -5.74 7.39
N GLY A 487 7.92 -4.78 6.78
CA GLY A 487 7.43 -4.00 5.64
C GLY A 487 6.31 -3.04 6.01
N LEU A 488 6.29 -2.55 7.25
CA LEU A 488 5.28 -1.56 7.68
C LEU A 488 5.42 -0.26 6.88
N PRO A 489 4.32 0.43 6.52
CA PRO A 489 4.39 1.67 5.74
C PRO A 489 5.24 2.76 6.40
N ASP A 490 5.87 3.60 5.58
CA ASP A 490 6.69 4.73 6.06
C ASP A 490 5.91 5.70 6.97
N SER A 491 4.62 5.91 6.72
CA SER A 491 3.75 6.73 7.60
C SER A 491 3.71 6.16 9.01
N LEU A 492 3.51 4.85 9.13
CA LEU A 492 3.48 4.14 10.40
C LEU A 492 4.85 4.11 11.08
N GLN A 493 5.92 3.87 10.33
CA GLN A 493 7.29 3.93 10.86
C GLN A 493 7.62 5.33 11.41
N ARG A 494 7.17 6.40 10.75
CA ARG A 494 7.33 7.77 11.26
C ARG A 494 6.49 8.01 12.51
N ALA A 495 5.26 7.51 12.57
CA ALA A 495 4.39 7.60 13.74
C ALA A 495 4.97 6.88 14.98
N MET A 496 5.73 5.80 14.78
CA MET A 496 6.44 5.08 15.84
C MET A 496 7.62 5.87 16.43
N ARG A 497 8.18 6.86 15.71
CA ARG A 497 9.30 7.69 16.22
C ARG A 497 8.78 8.72 17.22
N ARG A 498 9.16 8.57 18.48
CA ARG A 498 8.75 9.47 19.56
C ARG A 498 9.32 10.87 19.31
N PRO A 499 8.49 11.93 19.30
CA PRO A 499 9.00 13.29 19.21
C PRO A 499 9.74 13.65 20.51
N VAL A 500 10.89 14.33 20.40
CA VAL A 500 11.73 14.75 21.53
C VAL A 500 11.30 16.14 22.02
N GLY A 501 11.45 16.42 23.31
CA GLY A 501 11.16 17.74 23.91
C GLY A 501 9.71 17.92 24.39
N GLU A 502 9.31 19.18 24.62
CA GLU A 502 7.95 19.55 25.02
C GLU A 502 7.02 19.77 23.82
N ALA A 503 5.72 19.61 24.03
CA ALA A 503 4.73 19.81 22.98
C ALA A 503 4.75 21.26 22.46
N PRO A 504 4.77 21.47 21.13
CA PRO A 504 4.76 22.81 20.55
C PRO A 504 3.56 23.65 21.03
N GLN A 505 3.80 24.92 21.34
CA GLN A 505 2.75 25.86 21.76
C GLN A 505 1.92 26.43 20.59
N ARG A 506 2.02 25.80 19.41
CA ARG A 506 1.33 26.17 18.16
C ARG A 506 0.63 24.95 17.57
N LEU A 507 -0.41 25.18 16.76
CA LEU A 507 -1.08 24.10 16.05
C LEU A 507 -0.13 23.43 15.05
N LEU A 508 -0.11 22.10 15.03
CA LEU A 508 0.61 21.32 14.04
C LEU A 508 -0.26 21.12 12.80
N GLU A 509 0.16 21.74 11.68
CA GLU A 509 -0.52 21.64 10.38
C GLU A 509 -0.04 20.44 9.55
N ASP A 510 1.20 19.98 9.76
CA ASP A 510 1.69 18.73 9.16
C ASP A 510 0.99 17.53 9.82
N GLY A 511 0.21 16.81 9.02
CA GLY A 511 -0.49 15.60 9.47
C GLY A 511 0.46 14.55 10.04
N THR A 512 1.68 14.43 9.51
CA THR A 512 2.66 13.43 9.97
C THR A 512 3.22 13.79 11.35
N GLU A 513 3.65 15.03 11.55
CA GLU A 513 4.12 15.51 12.85
C GLU A 513 3.00 15.49 13.90
N ARG A 514 1.78 15.87 13.51
CA ARG A 514 0.59 15.78 14.38
C ARG A 514 0.32 14.35 14.82
N GLN A 515 0.40 13.36 13.93
CA GLN A 515 0.22 11.94 14.26
C GLN A 515 1.27 11.45 15.29
N ARG A 516 2.53 11.88 15.17
CA ARG A 516 3.59 11.52 16.14
C ARG A 516 3.32 12.07 17.52
N TRP A 517 2.89 13.34 17.61
CA TRP A 517 2.52 13.96 18.88
C TRP A 517 1.23 13.39 19.47
N LEU A 518 0.29 12.96 18.62
CA LEU A 518 -0.91 12.25 19.04
C LEU A 518 -0.54 10.88 19.65
N ALA A 519 0.28 10.08 18.96
CA ALA A 519 0.75 8.79 19.45
C ALA A 519 1.50 8.91 20.80
N ARG A 520 2.34 9.95 20.95
CA ARG A 520 2.99 10.26 22.22
C ARG A 520 1.99 10.62 23.31
N ALA A 521 1.06 11.54 23.05
CA ALA A 521 0.06 11.96 24.03
C ALA A 521 -0.79 10.76 24.50
N SER A 522 -1.24 9.90 23.58
CA SER A 522 -2.04 8.72 23.90
C SER A 522 -1.26 7.67 24.72
N ASN A 523 0.03 7.46 24.43
CA ASN A 523 0.87 6.57 25.23
C ASN A 523 1.17 7.15 26.62
N ASP A 524 1.51 8.43 26.71
CA ASP A 524 1.77 9.12 27.98
C ASP A 524 0.49 9.11 28.86
N MET A 525 -0.71 9.23 28.26
CA MET A 525 -1.99 9.08 28.95
C MET A 525 -2.23 7.64 29.44
N ALA A 526 -2.02 6.63 28.60
CA ALA A 526 -2.19 5.23 28.99
C ALA A 526 -1.25 4.87 30.17
N ASP A 527 -0.02 5.35 30.14
CA ASP A 527 0.95 5.17 31.23
C ASP A 527 0.51 5.91 32.50
N LEU A 528 -0.02 7.13 32.38
CA LEU A 528 -0.56 7.90 33.50
C LEU A 528 -1.73 7.16 34.17
N ILE A 529 -2.67 6.62 33.38
CA ILE A 529 -3.82 5.85 33.89
C ILE A 529 -3.35 4.55 34.58
N LEU A 530 -2.36 3.86 34.01
CA LEU A 530 -1.82 2.62 34.59
C LEU A 530 -1.07 2.85 35.91
N ASN A 531 -0.34 3.96 36.01
CA ASN A 531 0.59 4.23 37.10
C ASN A 531 -0.01 5.07 38.23
N THR A 532 -1.09 5.81 37.98
CA THR A 532 -1.70 6.72 38.96
C THR A 532 -2.91 6.05 39.63
N PRO A 533 -3.10 6.20 40.96
CA PRO A 533 -4.35 5.83 41.61
C PRO A 533 -5.56 6.59 41.02
N PRO A 534 -6.76 5.98 40.94
CA PRO A 534 -7.93 6.57 40.29
C PRO A 534 -8.28 7.99 40.80
N GLU A 535 -8.17 8.22 42.11
CA GLU A 535 -8.46 9.50 42.77
C GLU A 535 -7.63 10.68 42.25
N GLN A 536 -6.39 10.43 41.80
CA GLN A 536 -5.49 11.46 41.28
C GLN A 536 -5.37 11.43 39.75
N ALA A 537 -5.92 10.40 39.10
CA ALA A 537 -5.77 10.18 37.67
C ALA A 537 -6.43 11.30 36.86
N HIS A 538 -7.64 11.72 37.25
CA HIS A 538 -8.38 12.76 36.54
C HIS A 538 -7.63 14.11 36.52
N ALA A 539 -7.18 14.59 37.68
CA ALA A 539 -6.45 15.86 37.78
C ALA A 539 -5.12 15.86 36.99
N LYS A 540 -4.36 14.76 37.05
CA LYS A 540 -3.10 14.62 36.31
C LYS A 540 -3.33 14.50 34.80
N LEU A 541 -4.39 13.79 34.38
CA LEU A 541 -4.77 13.67 32.97
C LEU A 541 -5.18 15.02 32.38
N ARG A 542 -5.96 15.83 33.12
CA ARG A 542 -6.32 17.20 32.70
C ARG A 542 -5.11 18.10 32.54
N ALA A 543 -4.16 18.05 33.48
CA ALA A 543 -2.92 18.81 33.40
C ALA A 543 -2.05 18.39 32.19
N MET A 544 -2.00 17.10 31.87
CA MET A 544 -1.33 16.59 30.66
C MET A 544 -2.06 17.03 29.39
N ALA A 545 -3.38 16.91 29.33
CA ALA A 545 -4.19 17.33 28.19
C ALA A 545 -4.00 18.81 27.86
N GLN A 546 -3.88 19.67 28.88
CA GLN A 546 -3.57 21.09 28.69
C GLN A 546 -2.22 21.32 27.98
N ARG A 547 -1.19 20.52 28.28
CA ARG A 547 0.13 20.64 27.61
C ARG A 547 0.08 20.29 26.13
N HIS A 548 -0.76 19.33 25.74
CA HIS A 548 -0.88 18.87 24.35
C HIS A 548 -1.99 19.57 23.55
N SER A 549 -2.89 20.30 24.23
CA SER A 549 -4.09 20.91 23.65
C SER A 549 -3.81 21.80 22.43
N ARG A 550 -2.83 22.71 22.54
CA ARG A 550 -2.47 23.65 21.46
C ARG A 550 -1.80 22.95 20.28
N ALA A 551 -0.91 21.99 20.54
CA ALA A 551 -0.22 21.23 19.50
C ALA A 551 -1.19 20.43 18.63
N LEU A 552 -2.17 19.78 19.27
CA LEU A 552 -3.11 18.88 18.61
C LEU A 552 -4.43 19.54 18.22
N GLY A 553 -4.68 20.80 18.62
CA GLY A 553 -5.94 21.49 18.36
C GLY A 553 -7.15 20.85 19.05
N LEU A 554 -6.95 20.27 20.23
CA LEU A 554 -7.98 19.54 21.00
C LEU A 554 -8.16 20.18 22.38
N SER A 555 -9.38 20.21 22.90
CA SER A 555 -9.65 20.72 24.26
C SER A 555 -9.33 19.66 25.32
N ALA A 556 -9.05 20.08 26.55
CA ALA A 556 -8.84 19.14 27.66
C ALA A 556 -10.09 18.27 27.92
N GLU A 557 -11.29 18.78 27.67
CA GLU A 557 -12.53 18.03 27.78
C GLU A 557 -12.63 16.91 26.72
N THR A 558 -12.13 17.15 25.49
CA THR A 558 -12.03 16.10 24.47
C THR A 558 -11.11 14.97 24.92
N PHE A 559 -10.00 15.28 25.58
CA PHE A 559 -9.09 14.27 26.14
C PHE A 559 -9.73 13.42 27.25
N GLU A 560 -10.49 14.06 28.14
CA GLU A 560 -11.21 13.37 29.21
C GLU A 560 -12.28 12.43 28.62
N LYS A 561 -13.11 12.92 27.69
CA LYS A 561 -14.12 12.11 26.99
C LYS A 561 -13.49 10.94 26.24
N ALA A 562 -12.42 11.19 25.50
CA ALA A 562 -11.68 10.14 24.78
C ALA A 562 -11.15 9.07 25.74
N ALA A 563 -10.70 9.43 26.93
CA ALA A 563 -10.25 8.47 27.94
C ALA A 563 -11.40 7.60 28.46
N ASP A 564 -12.55 8.18 28.77
CA ASP A 564 -13.71 7.39 29.24
C ASP A 564 -14.23 6.44 28.15
N THR A 565 -14.36 6.92 26.92
CA THR A 565 -14.76 6.12 25.76
C THR A 565 -13.75 4.99 25.49
N ALA A 566 -12.45 5.30 25.50
CA ALA A 566 -11.40 4.31 25.29
C ALA A 566 -11.41 3.19 26.34
N ARG A 567 -11.73 3.50 27.60
CA ARG A 567 -11.89 2.51 28.69
C ARG A 567 -13.07 1.59 28.47
N GLN A 568 -14.23 2.15 28.10
CA GLN A 568 -15.43 1.34 27.81
C GLN A 568 -15.14 0.35 26.67
N HIS A 569 -14.46 0.82 25.62
CA HIS A 569 -14.01 -0.02 24.51
C HIS A 569 -13.04 -1.11 24.98
N LEU A 570 -12.05 -0.77 25.82
CA LEU A 570 -11.09 -1.75 26.33
C LEU A 570 -11.77 -2.81 27.21
N ALA A 571 -12.75 -2.43 28.04
CA ALA A 571 -13.50 -3.36 28.89
C ALA A 571 -14.30 -4.37 28.05
N GLN A 572 -15.04 -3.89 27.04
CA GLN A 572 -15.80 -4.76 26.12
C GLN A 572 -14.87 -5.70 25.33
N MET A 573 -13.72 -5.20 24.88
CA MET A 573 -12.74 -5.99 24.16
C MET A 573 -12.11 -7.08 25.04
N THR A 574 -11.80 -6.74 26.30
CA THR A 574 -11.26 -7.69 27.28
C THR A 574 -12.25 -8.84 27.55
N GLU A 575 -13.54 -8.51 27.66
CA GLU A 575 -14.62 -9.50 27.80
C GLU A 575 -14.77 -10.38 26.54
N ALA A 576 -14.82 -9.77 25.35
CA ALA A 576 -14.97 -10.50 24.09
C ALA A 576 -13.80 -11.44 23.77
N LEU A 577 -12.59 -11.09 24.21
CA LEU A 577 -11.38 -11.91 24.05
C LEU A 577 -11.15 -12.89 25.20
N GLU A 578 -12.04 -12.95 26.19
CA GLU A 578 -11.92 -13.81 27.37
C GLU A 578 -10.58 -13.61 28.12
N LEU A 579 -10.09 -12.37 28.13
CA LEU A 579 -8.83 -12.00 28.79
C LEU A 579 -9.04 -11.88 30.30
N HIS A 580 -8.69 -12.93 31.04
CA HIS A 580 -8.83 -12.97 32.50
C HIS A 580 -7.70 -12.20 33.20
N LEU A 581 -8.04 -11.11 33.89
CA LEU A 581 -7.11 -10.31 34.69
C LEU A 581 -7.13 -10.70 36.18
N PRO A 582 -5.97 -10.92 36.81
CA PRO A 582 -5.89 -11.09 38.27
C PRO A 582 -6.44 -9.85 38.99
N LYS A 583 -7.13 -10.07 40.13
CA LYS A 583 -7.73 -9.00 40.95
C LYS A 583 -6.72 -7.93 41.42
N ASP A 584 -5.47 -8.32 41.60
CA ASP A 584 -4.41 -7.41 42.08
C ASP A 584 -3.55 -6.84 40.93
N SER A 585 -3.98 -6.99 39.68
CA SER A 585 -3.24 -6.45 38.53
C SER A 585 -3.43 -4.95 38.39
N ARG A 586 -2.33 -4.23 38.14
CA ARG A 586 -2.37 -2.78 37.87
C ARG A 586 -3.19 -2.46 36.61
N ALA A 587 -3.25 -3.38 35.65
CA ALA A 587 -4.04 -3.21 34.44
C ALA A 587 -5.55 -3.11 34.70
N GLN A 588 -6.05 -3.51 35.88
CA GLN A 588 -7.44 -3.22 36.26
C GLN A 588 -7.75 -1.72 36.31
N ARG A 589 -6.73 -0.89 36.58
CA ARG A 589 -6.85 0.58 36.54
C ARG A 589 -7.08 1.13 35.15
N LEU A 590 -6.85 0.35 34.09
CA LEU A 590 -7.22 0.67 32.71
C LEU A 590 -8.71 0.38 32.43
N LEU A 591 -9.38 -0.40 33.29
CA LEU A 591 -10.81 -0.76 33.16
C LEU A 591 -11.74 -0.02 34.15
N ALA A 592 -11.31 0.27 35.38
CA ALA A 592 -12.06 1.03 36.42
C ALA A 592 -12.24 2.58 36.24
N PRO A 593 -13.45 3.16 36.27
CA PRO A 593 -13.73 4.57 35.92
C PRO A 593 -12.82 5.63 36.60
N LEU A 594 -12.52 6.73 35.88
CA LEU A 594 -11.59 7.80 36.31
C LEU A 594 -12.14 8.67 37.45
N THR A 595 -13.46 8.83 37.54
CA THR A 595 -14.15 9.41 38.68
C THR A 595 -14.98 8.32 39.35
N PRO A 596 -14.86 8.09 40.67
CA PRO A 596 -15.93 7.39 41.37
C PRO A 596 -17.22 8.20 41.16
N SER A 597 -18.25 7.56 40.63
CA SER A 597 -19.58 8.15 40.56
C SER A 597 -19.97 8.67 41.94
N ALA A 598 -20.29 9.96 42.06
CA ALA A 598 -20.95 10.51 43.25
C ALA A 598 -22.44 10.11 43.34
N HIS A 599 -22.88 9.17 42.50
CA HIS A 599 -24.21 8.56 42.52
C HIS A 599 -24.10 7.06 42.82
N ASP A 600 -23.46 6.74 43.94
CA ASP A 600 -23.74 5.47 44.63
C ASP A 600 -24.26 5.72 46.05
N SER A 601 -25.13 6.73 46.15
CA SER A 601 -25.95 7.00 47.32
C SER A 601 -27.43 6.84 46.95
N LEU A 602 -27.90 5.60 47.08
CA LEU A 602 -29.28 5.18 47.34
C LEU A 602 -30.38 5.59 46.33
N THR A 603 -30.83 4.62 45.54
CA THR A 603 -32.27 4.32 45.43
C THR A 603 -32.50 2.83 45.70
N ALA A 604 -32.99 2.54 46.90
CA ALA A 604 -33.89 1.41 47.12
C ALA A 604 -35.23 1.75 46.44
N HIS A 605 -35.84 0.76 45.76
CA HIS A 605 -36.99 0.83 44.84
C HIS A 605 -36.61 1.28 43.42
N GLU A 606 -36.77 0.51 42.35
CA GLU A 606 -37.69 -0.59 42.07
C GLU A 606 -36.94 -1.84 41.58
N LEU A 607 -37.16 -2.97 42.25
CA LEU A 607 -36.98 -4.28 41.66
C LEU A 607 -38.04 -4.45 40.56
N ALA A 608 -37.77 -3.92 39.37
CA ALA A 608 -38.33 -4.53 38.18
C ALA A 608 -37.66 -5.90 38.08
N PRO A 609 -38.42 -7.02 38.03
CA PRO A 609 -37.81 -8.31 37.78
C PRO A 609 -37.22 -8.25 36.39
N THR A 610 -35.92 -7.97 36.29
CA THR A 610 -35.12 -8.44 35.17
C THR A 610 -35.44 -9.92 35.13
N GLN A 611 -36.16 -10.34 34.08
CA GLN A 611 -36.39 -11.73 33.82
C GLN A 611 -35.05 -12.41 34.05
N VAL A 612 -35.02 -13.25 35.08
CA VAL A 612 -34.01 -14.29 35.19
C VAL A 612 -34.24 -15.08 33.92
N LEU A 613 -33.54 -14.71 32.85
CA LEU A 613 -33.15 -15.67 31.84
C LEU A 613 -32.35 -16.65 32.66
N GLU A 614 -33.06 -17.67 33.15
CA GLU A 614 -32.49 -18.88 33.67
C GLU A 614 -31.38 -19.21 32.68
N ARG A 615 -30.14 -19.00 33.13
CA ARG A 615 -29.00 -19.70 32.59
C ARG A 615 -29.29 -21.16 32.92
N THR A 616 -30.15 -21.77 32.10
CA THR A 616 -30.11 -23.18 31.79
C THR A 616 -28.77 -23.41 31.11
N GLN A 617 -27.72 -23.37 31.93
CA GLN A 617 -26.44 -24.00 31.66
C GLN A 617 -26.67 -25.51 31.73
N ASP A 618 -27.48 -26.01 30.82
CA ASP A 618 -27.16 -27.26 30.14
C ASP A 618 -26.08 -26.85 29.13
N GLN A 619 -24.82 -26.71 29.61
CA GLN A 619 -23.65 -26.81 28.74
C GLN A 619 -23.56 -28.27 28.27
N ARG A 620 -24.56 -28.72 27.50
CA ARG A 620 -24.37 -29.85 26.60
C ARG A 620 -23.33 -29.38 25.61
N ALA A 621 -22.24 -30.13 25.49
CA ALA A 621 -21.29 -29.96 24.40
C ALA A 621 -22.09 -29.91 23.10
N VAL A 622 -22.17 -28.72 22.48
CA VAL A 622 -22.91 -28.53 21.23
C VAL A 622 -22.28 -29.48 20.23
N SER A 623 -23.09 -30.35 19.63
CA SER A 623 -22.56 -31.31 18.67
C SER A 623 -21.97 -30.54 17.47
N PRO A 624 -20.91 -31.05 16.82
CA PRO A 624 -20.35 -30.38 15.64
C PRO A 624 -21.39 -30.08 14.55
N ALA A 625 -22.41 -30.93 14.40
CA ALA A 625 -23.52 -30.75 13.46
C ALA A 625 -24.47 -29.61 13.87
N ASP A 626 -24.75 -29.45 15.17
CA ASP A 626 -25.54 -28.32 15.68
C ASP A 626 -24.79 -27.00 15.49
N GLN A 627 -23.47 -27.00 15.69
CA GLN A 627 -22.62 -25.85 15.46
C GLN A 627 -22.56 -25.46 13.96
N ALA A 628 -22.43 -26.45 13.07
CA ALA A 628 -22.50 -26.23 11.62
C ALA A 628 -23.84 -25.65 11.20
N THR A 629 -24.94 -26.16 11.74
CA THR A 629 -26.30 -25.67 11.48
C THR A 629 -26.47 -24.22 11.92
N GLN A 630 -25.97 -23.85 13.11
CA GLN A 630 -26.01 -22.47 13.60
C GLN A 630 -25.19 -21.52 12.72
N LEU A 631 -24.00 -21.91 12.29
CA LEU A 631 -23.16 -21.10 11.39
C LEU A 631 -23.82 -20.91 10.02
N LEU A 632 -24.40 -21.96 9.43
CA LEU A 632 -25.15 -21.86 8.18
C LEU A 632 -26.35 -20.92 8.31
N ALA A 633 -27.12 -21.03 9.40
CA ALA A 633 -28.29 -20.18 9.63
C ALA A 633 -27.91 -18.70 9.83
N ALA A 634 -26.87 -18.42 10.62
CA ALA A 634 -26.34 -17.07 10.79
C ALA A 634 -25.83 -16.48 9.48
N GLY A 635 -25.12 -17.28 8.67
CA GLY A 635 -24.66 -16.85 7.35
C GLY A 635 -25.81 -16.54 6.38
N VAL A 636 -26.89 -17.33 6.38
CA VAL A 636 -28.10 -17.03 5.60
C VAL A 636 -28.70 -15.67 6.00
N GLN A 637 -28.73 -15.36 7.30
CA GLN A 637 -29.19 -14.05 7.77
C GLN A 637 -28.25 -12.94 7.29
N ASP A 638 -26.93 -13.12 7.46
CA ASP A 638 -25.91 -12.18 6.98
C ASP A 638 -26.09 -11.82 5.50
N ILE A 639 -26.32 -12.83 4.67
CA ILE A 639 -26.53 -12.67 3.22
C ILE A 639 -27.83 -11.94 2.93
N THR A 640 -28.90 -12.26 3.67
CA THR A 640 -30.21 -11.62 3.48
C THR A 640 -30.13 -10.13 3.80
N ASP A 641 -29.50 -9.77 4.91
CA ASP A 641 -29.28 -8.37 5.29
C ASP A 641 -28.44 -7.63 4.24
N ALA A 642 -27.34 -8.26 3.78
CA ALA A 642 -26.45 -7.67 2.78
C ALA A 642 -27.14 -7.44 1.41
N MET A 643 -28.14 -8.26 1.06
CA MET A 643 -28.95 -8.06 -0.15
C MET A 643 -29.91 -6.87 -0.05
N VAL A 644 -30.24 -6.43 1.17
CA VAL A 644 -31.16 -5.30 1.44
C VAL A 644 -30.41 -3.99 1.65
N GLU A 645 -29.29 -3.99 2.38
CA GLU A 645 -28.58 -2.76 2.77
C GLU A 645 -27.61 -2.23 1.69
N GLN A 646 -26.57 -2.99 1.35
CA GLN A 646 -25.49 -2.60 0.44
C GLN A 646 -25.16 -3.72 -0.55
N PHE A 647 -26.04 -3.90 -1.54
CA PHE A 647 -25.93 -5.00 -2.49
C PHE A 647 -24.72 -4.88 -3.42
N GLN A 648 -23.79 -5.84 -3.31
CA GLN A 648 -22.75 -6.10 -4.30
C GLN A 648 -22.70 -7.60 -4.58
N LEU A 649 -22.97 -8.00 -5.83
CA LEU A 649 -23.05 -9.41 -6.23
C LEU A 649 -21.82 -10.23 -5.80
N ASN A 650 -20.61 -9.72 -6.05
CA ASN A 650 -19.38 -10.41 -5.69
C ASN A 650 -19.19 -10.56 -4.17
N ALA A 651 -19.65 -9.59 -3.38
CA ALA A 651 -19.59 -9.66 -1.91
C ALA A 651 -20.55 -10.72 -1.37
N VAL A 652 -21.80 -10.74 -1.88
CA VAL A 652 -22.81 -11.74 -1.51
C VAL A 652 -22.36 -13.16 -1.86
N LEU A 653 -21.84 -13.37 -3.08
CA LEU A 653 -21.31 -14.67 -3.47
C LEU A 653 -20.16 -15.12 -2.57
N ARG A 654 -19.28 -14.21 -2.14
CA ARG A 654 -18.21 -14.53 -1.19
C ARG A 654 -18.74 -14.92 0.18
N MET A 655 -19.72 -14.18 0.71
CA MET A 655 -20.36 -14.53 1.99
C MET A 655 -20.97 -15.93 1.94
N ILE A 656 -21.57 -16.32 0.80
CA ILE A 656 -22.07 -17.69 0.58
C ILE A 656 -20.94 -18.71 0.63
N LEU A 657 -19.87 -18.52 -0.13
CA LEU A 657 -18.75 -19.48 -0.16
C LEU A 657 -18.06 -19.59 1.20
N GLU A 658 -17.87 -18.46 1.89
CA GLU A 658 -17.29 -18.41 3.24
C GLU A 658 -18.17 -19.15 4.26
N THR A 659 -19.49 -18.93 4.21
CA THR A 659 -20.44 -19.60 5.11
C THR A 659 -20.35 -21.12 4.94
N ILE A 660 -20.32 -21.60 3.69
CA ILE A 660 -20.19 -23.03 3.38
C ILE A 660 -18.84 -23.57 3.85
N TYR A 661 -17.75 -22.84 3.58
CA TYR A 661 -16.39 -23.22 3.97
C TYR A 661 -16.25 -23.39 5.48
N ARG A 662 -16.70 -22.39 6.26
CA ARG A 662 -16.55 -22.39 7.72
C ARG A 662 -17.45 -23.39 8.42
N ALA A 663 -18.69 -23.56 7.96
CA ALA A 663 -19.65 -24.40 8.65
C ALA A 663 -19.35 -25.90 8.48
N LEU A 664 -18.81 -26.32 7.33
CA LEU A 664 -18.73 -27.73 6.94
C LEU A 664 -17.30 -28.26 6.84
N GLY A 665 -16.29 -27.44 7.16
CA GLY A 665 -14.90 -27.87 7.23
C GLY A 665 -14.31 -28.31 5.89
N PHE A 666 -14.83 -27.81 4.77
CA PHE A 666 -14.28 -28.10 3.44
C PHE A 666 -12.85 -27.55 3.32
N ARG A 667 -12.00 -28.25 2.56
CA ARG A 667 -10.64 -27.77 2.26
C ARG A 667 -10.67 -26.54 1.35
N ARG A 668 -11.65 -26.49 0.43
CA ARG A 668 -11.86 -25.39 -0.52
C ARG A 668 -13.28 -25.40 -1.04
N VAL A 669 -13.79 -24.20 -1.33
CA VAL A 669 -15.10 -23.94 -1.92
C VAL A 669 -14.92 -22.96 -3.08
N LEU A 670 -15.37 -23.34 -4.27
CA LEU A 670 -15.18 -22.62 -5.53
C LEU A 670 -16.54 -22.31 -6.16
N PHE A 671 -16.65 -21.13 -6.77
CA PHE A 671 -17.79 -20.73 -7.58
C PHE A 671 -17.40 -20.63 -9.05
N CYS A 672 -18.22 -21.26 -9.89
CA CYS A 672 -18.06 -21.29 -11.34
C CYS A 672 -19.20 -20.51 -11.98
N LEU A 673 -18.87 -19.71 -12.99
CA LEU A 673 -19.85 -18.96 -13.78
C LEU A 673 -19.79 -19.41 -15.23
N ARG A 674 -20.95 -19.44 -15.88
CA ARG A 674 -21.05 -19.68 -17.32
C ARG A 674 -20.35 -18.58 -18.11
N ASP A 675 -19.56 -18.98 -19.09
CA ASP A 675 -18.89 -18.07 -20.02
C ASP A 675 -19.92 -17.40 -20.98
N ALA A 676 -19.59 -16.25 -21.53
CA ALA A 676 -20.44 -15.45 -22.41
C ALA A 676 -20.88 -16.20 -23.67
N ARG A 677 -20.05 -17.14 -24.17
CA ARG A 677 -20.37 -18.02 -25.30
C ARG A 677 -21.32 -19.16 -24.93
N GLY A 678 -21.64 -19.34 -23.65
CA GLY A 678 -22.62 -20.32 -23.15
C GLY A 678 -22.15 -21.78 -23.15
N GLN A 679 -20.93 -22.08 -23.59
CA GLN A 679 -20.46 -23.46 -23.81
C GLN A 679 -19.81 -24.12 -22.58
N ALA A 680 -19.29 -23.33 -21.64
CA ALA A 680 -18.59 -23.87 -20.47
C ALA A 680 -18.86 -23.06 -19.19
N LEU A 681 -18.78 -23.73 -18.03
CA LEU A 681 -18.66 -23.10 -16.72
C LEU A 681 -17.16 -22.98 -16.37
N THR A 682 -16.74 -21.83 -15.86
CA THR A 682 -15.33 -21.59 -15.48
C THR A 682 -15.27 -21.08 -14.05
N GLY A 683 -14.33 -21.57 -13.25
CA GLY A 683 -14.09 -21.07 -11.90
C GLY A 683 -13.74 -19.58 -11.92
N ARG A 684 -14.39 -18.80 -11.04
CA ARG A 684 -14.23 -17.34 -10.94
C ARG A 684 -13.82 -16.88 -9.56
N LEU A 685 -14.38 -17.49 -8.52
CA LEU A 685 -14.22 -17.08 -7.13
C LEU A 685 -13.99 -18.33 -6.27
N GLY A 686 -13.31 -18.18 -5.13
CA GLY A 686 -13.11 -19.29 -4.20
C GLY A 686 -12.58 -18.86 -2.85
N VAL A 687 -12.77 -19.77 -1.88
CA VAL A 687 -12.30 -19.68 -0.50
C VAL A 687 -11.61 -21.00 -0.13
N GLY A 688 -10.48 -20.94 0.56
CA GLY A 688 -9.73 -22.12 1.02
C GLY A 688 -8.41 -22.36 0.28
N ALA A 689 -7.88 -23.58 0.40
CA ALA A 689 -6.51 -23.89 -0.03
C ALA A 689 -6.33 -23.85 -1.56
N ASP A 690 -5.34 -23.07 -2.03
CA ASP A 690 -4.88 -22.95 -3.43
C ASP A 690 -5.94 -22.50 -4.45
N VAL A 691 -7.02 -21.86 -4.00
CA VAL A 691 -8.16 -21.50 -4.87
C VAL A 691 -7.78 -20.54 -6.00
N GLU A 692 -6.81 -19.65 -5.80
CA GLU A 692 -6.35 -18.69 -6.82
C GLU A 692 -5.67 -19.40 -8.00
N ARG A 693 -4.90 -20.45 -7.72
CA ARG A 693 -4.25 -21.28 -8.75
C ARG A 693 -5.24 -22.23 -9.42
N LEU A 694 -6.20 -22.76 -8.65
CA LEU A 694 -7.09 -23.83 -9.10
C LEU A 694 -8.36 -23.33 -9.79
N ALA A 695 -8.88 -22.15 -9.44
CA ALA A 695 -10.10 -21.62 -10.02
C ALA A 695 -10.04 -21.49 -11.56
N PRO A 696 -8.95 -20.97 -12.18
CA PRO A 696 -8.86 -20.87 -13.64
C PRO A 696 -8.80 -22.24 -14.33
N LEU A 697 -8.30 -23.27 -13.64
CA LEU A 697 -8.17 -24.63 -14.16
C LEU A 697 -9.51 -25.38 -14.16
N LEU A 698 -10.45 -24.95 -13.33
CA LEU A 698 -11.76 -25.58 -13.20
C LEU A 698 -12.69 -25.11 -14.34
N ARG A 699 -12.64 -25.84 -15.45
CA ARG A 699 -13.46 -25.59 -16.65
C ARG A 699 -14.32 -26.82 -16.97
N ILE A 700 -15.64 -26.63 -16.96
CA ILE A 700 -16.64 -27.67 -17.21
C ILE A 700 -17.29 -27.38 -18.55
N ASP A 701 -17.06 -28.24 -19.54
CA ASP A 701 -17.68 -28.13 -20.85
C ASP A 701 -19.08 -28.75 -20.82
N LEU A 702 -20.11 -27.95 -21.06
CA LEU A 702 -21.51 -28.40 -21.01
C LEU A 702 -21.95 -29.08 -22.32
N THR A 703 -21.09 -29.09 -23.35
CA THR A 703 -21.39 -29.59 -24.70
C THR A 703 -20.58 -30.83 -25.09
N ALA A 704 -19.60 -31.22 -24.28
CA ALA A 704 -18.73 -32.36 -24.55
C ALA A 704 -19.49 -33.69 -24.66
N GLN A 705 -19.03 -34.57 -25.58
CA GLN A 705 -19.50 -35.95 -25.69
C GLN A 705 -18.31 -36.91 -25.67
N PRO A 706 -18.26 -37.90 -24.76
CA PRO A 706 -19.22 -38.17 -23.69
C PRO A 706 -19.20 -37.11 -22.57
N LEU A 707 -20.35 -36.87 -21.94
CA LEU A 707 -20.46 -35.94 -20.80
C LEU A 707 -19.71 -36.50 -19.59
N ASP A 708 -18.85 -35.67 -19.01
CA ASP A 708 -18.27 -35.94 -17.71
C ASP A 708 -19.31 -35.79 -16.57
N LEU A 709 -18.93 -36.22 -15.36
CA LEU A 709 -19.80 -36.16 -14.19
C LEU A 709 -20.24 -34.73 -13.86
N PHE A 710 -19.35 -33.75 -13.97
CA PHE A 710 -19.63 -32.36 -13.62
C PHE A 710 -20.65 -31.75 -14.58
N ALA A 711 -20.46 -31.94 -15.88
CA ALA A 711 -21.37 -31.49 -16.92
C ALA A 711 -22.75 -32.15 -16.77
N ALA A 712 -22.80 -33.46 -16.51
CA ALA A 712 -24.04 -34.19 -16.30
C ALA A 712 -24.83 -33.66 -15.08
N VAL A 713 -24.15 -33.39 -13.96
CA VAL A 713 -24.78 -32.82 -12.75
C VAL A 713 -25.28 -31.40 -13.00
N CYS A 714 -24.50 -30.57 -13.69
CA CYS A 714 -24.89 -29.20 -14.02
C CYS A 714 -26.13 -29.15 -14.91
N LEU A 715 -26.18 -29.98 -15.97
CA LEU A 715 -27.33 -30.04 -16.88
C LEU A 715 -28.60 -30.55 -16.20
N LYS A 716 -28.47 -31.52 -15.27
CA LYS A 716 -29.60 -32.06 -14.51
C LYS A 716 -30.09 -31.09 -13.42
N GLY A 717 -29.23 -30.20 -12.92
CA GLY A 717 -29.56 -29.27 -11.85
C GLY A 717 -29.77 -29.94 -10.49
N ALA A 718 -29.12 -31.10 -10.24
CA ALA A 718 -29.29 -31.87 -9.02
C ALA A 718 -28.12 -31.67 -8.04
N ASP A 719 -28.40 -31.26 -6.80
CA ASP A 719 -27.39 -31.22 -5.73
C ASP A 719 -26.81 -32.61 -5.51
N THR A 720 -25.49 -32.76 -5.64
CA THR A 720 -24.83 -34.07 -5.65
C THR A 720 -23.64 -34.08 -4.70
N LEU A 721 -23.66 -34.98 -3.72
CA LEU A 721 -22.52 -35.27 -2.84
C LEU A 721 -21.84 -36.56 -3.30
N ILE A 722 -20.54 -36.49 -3.56
CA ILE A 722 -19.69 -37.64 -3.88
C ILE A 722 -18.87 -37.97 -2.63
N GLN A 723 -19.19 -39.10 -2.00
CA GLN A 723 -18.47 -39.56 -0.80
C GLN A 723 -17.10 -40.16 -1.10
N ASP A 724 -16.93 -40.75 -2.28
CA ASP A 724 -15.65 -41.31 -2.74
C ASP A 724 -15.48 -41.12 -4.25
N ALA A 725 -14.51 -40.28 -4.63
CA ALA A 725 -14.14 -40.00 -6.01
C ALA A 725 -13.43 -41.18 -6.70
N ARG A 726 -12.88 -42.13 -5.93
CA ARG A 726 -12.17 -43.32 -6.43
C ARG A 726 -13.10 -44.50 -6.69
N ALA A 727 -14.38 -44.39 -6.36
CA ALA A 727 -15.36 -45.43 -6.64
C ALA A 727 -15.38 -45.77 -8.14
N ALA A 728 -15.44 -47.07 -8.47
CA ALA A 728 -15.28 -47.58 -9.83
C ALA A 728 -16.29 -47.02 -10.84
N ASN A 729 -17.48 -46.61 -10.38
CA ASN A 729 -18.53 -45.98 -11.18
C ASN A 729 -18.36 -44.46 -11.35
N ILE A 730 -17.49 -43.82 -10.55
CA ILE A 730 -17.27 -42.37 -10.53
C ILE A 730 -15.95 -42.02 -11.23
N ALA A 731 -14.86 -42.68 -10.89
CA ALA A 731 -13.51 -42.34 -11.36
C ALA A 731 -13.37 -42.20 -12.89
N PRO A 732 -13.97 -43.07 -13.73
CA PRO A 732 -13.88 -42.94 -15.19
C PRO A 732 -14.59 -41.71 -15.75
N ARG A 733 -15.58 -41.18 -15.03
CA ARG A 733 -16.41 -40.03 -15.44
C ARG A 733 -15.84 -38.69 -14.98
N LEU A 734 -14.70 -38.69 -14.30
CA LEU A 734 -14.07 -37.46 -13.80
C LEU A 734 -13.18 -36.81 -14.87
N PRO A 735 -13.22 -35.46 -14.99
CA PRO A 735 -12.38 -34.72 -15.91
C PRO A 735 -10.88 -34.94 -15.68
N SER A 736 -10.06 -34.74 -16.72
CA SER A 736 -8.60 -34.87 -16.62
C SER A 736 -7.99 -33.87 -15.65
N TRP A 737 -8.46 -32.61 -15.66
CA TRP A 737 -8.02 -31.57 -14.73
C TRP A 737 -8.32 -31.93 -13.27
N PHE A 738 -9.42 -32.65 -13.01
CA PHE A 738 -9.77 -33.10 -11.66
C PHE A 738 -8.77 -34.15 -11.15
N ARG A 739 -8.43 -35.11 -12.02
CA ARG A 739 -7.49 -36.20 -11.72
C ARG A 739 -6.04 -35.73 -11.61
N GLY A 740 -5.67 -34.67 -12.34
CA GLY A 740 -4.32 -34.10 -12.31
C GLY A 740 -4.10 -33.17 -11.11
N GLU A 741 -4.93 -32.12 -10.99
CA GLU A 741 -4.61 -30.96 -10.14
C GLU A 741 -5.44 -30.89 -8.86
N LEU A 742 -6.74 -31.24 -8.89
CA LEU A 742 -7.60 -31.13 -7.71
C LEU A 742 -7.47 -32.31 -6.76
N GLN A 743 -7.50 -33.53 -7.30
CA GLN A 743 -7.32 -34.81 -6.60
C GLN A 743 -8.10 -34.97 -5.28
N ALA A 744 -9.31 -34.39 -5.19
CA ALA A 744 -10.15 -34.52 -4.01
C ALA A 744 -10.73 -35.94 -3.88
N GLN A 745 -10.88 -36.44 -2.64
CA GLN A 745 -11.45 -37.77 -2.38
C GLN A 745 -12.96 -37.72 -2.14
N SER A 746 -13.49 -36.63 -1.59
CA SER A 746 -14.93 -36.38 -1.51
C SER A 746 -15.23 -34.93 -1.87
N PHE A 747 -16.39 -34.69 -2.50
CA PHE A 747 -16.77 -33.35 -2.94
C PHE A 747 -18.28 -33.19 -3.15
N LEU A 748 -18.74 -31.95 -3.03
CA LEU A 748 -20.13 -31.52 -3.18
C LEU A 748 -20.27 -30.62 -4.42
N LEU A 749 -21.33 -30.86 -5.20
CA LEU A 749 -21.72 -30.08 -6.37
C LEU A 749 -23.11 -29.49 -6.16
N LEU A 750 -23.21 -28.16 -6.19
CA LEU A 750 -24.47 -27.43 -6.07
C LEU A 750 -24.68 -26.59 -7.34
N PRO A 751 -25.38 -27.12 -8.37
CA PRO A 751 -25.61 -26.40 -9.62
C PRO A 751 -26.61 -25.26 -9.45
N LEU A 752 -26.30 -24.10 -10.02
CA LEU A 752 -27.18 -22.93 -10.01
C LEU A 752 -27.95 -22.88 -11.32
N MET A 753 -29.28 -22.96 -11.24
CA MET A 753 -30.16 -22.96 -12.41
C MET A 753 -30.93 -21.64 -12.52
N LEU A 754 -30.93 -21.04 -13.71
CA LEU A 754 -31.72 -19.86 -14.03
C LEU A 754 -32.53 -20.12 -15.30
N LYS A 755 -33.87 -19.97 -15.20
CA LYS A 755 -34.81 -20.26 -16.30
C LYS A 755 -34.59 -21.65 -16.94
N GLY A 756 -34.31 -22.66 -16.12
CA GLY A 756 -34.08 -24.04 -16.58
C GLY A 756 -32.72 -24.32 -17.22
N SER A 757 -31.82 -23.32 -17.30
CA SER A 757 -30.46 -23.48 -17.82
C SER A 757 -29.42 -23.35 -16.71
N PRO A 758 -28.27 -24.05 -16.80
CA PRO A 758 -27.16 -23.86 -15.87
C PRO A 758 -26.61 -22.44 -16.00
N LEU A 759 -26.57 -21.72 -14.87
CA LEU A 759 -25.95 -20.40 -14.72
C LEU A 759 -24.53 -20.53 -14.15
N GLY A 760 -24.35 -21.44 -13.19
CA GLY A 760 -23.10 -21.60 -12.46
C GLY A 760 -23.09 -22.88 -11.62
N LEU A 761 -22.02 -23.05 -10.86
CA LEU A 761 -21.83 -24.21 -9.97
C LEU A 761 -21.05 -23.76 -8.72
N ILE A 762 -21.52 -24.15 -7.54
CA ILE A 762 -20.69 -24.15 -6.33
C ILE A 762 -20.10 -25.56 -6.15
N TYR A 763 -18.78 -25.62 -6.06
CA TYR A 763 -17.99 -26.82 -5.81
C TYR A 763 -17.36 -26.72 -4.42
N ALA A 764 -17.40 -27.78 -3.63
CA ALA A 764 -16.72 -27.84 -2.33
C ALA A 764 -16.05 -29.21 -2.13
N ASP A 765 -14.84 -29.26 -1.58
CA ASP A 765 -14.07 -30.51 -1.51
C ASP A 765 -13.44 -30.84 -0.16
N HIS A 766 -13.10 -32.12 0.03
CA HIS A 766 -12.36 -32.60 1.18
C HIS A 766 -11.32 -33.68 0.78
N ALA A 767 -10.22 -33.73 1.53
CA ALA A 767 -9.08 -34.60 1.22
C ALA A 767 -9.31 -36.09 1.55
N LEU A 768 -10.25 -36.36 2.45
CA LEU A 768 -10.61 -37.70 2.92
C LEU A 768 -11.96 -38.15 2.32
N ALA A 769 -12.04 -39.41 1.90
CA ALA A 769 -13.30 -40.04 1.51
C ALA A 769 -14.24 -40.16 2.73
N GLY A 770 -15.55 -39.99 2.52
CA GLY A 770 -16.57 -40.11 3.55
C GLY A 770 -16.56 -39.05 4.67
N ALA A 771 -15.65 -38.08 4.61
CA ALA A 771 -15.51 -37.04 5.65
C ALA A 771 -16.64 -36.01 5.63
N VAL A 772 -17.31 -35.83 4.49
CA VAL A 772 -18.44 -34.92 4.35
C VAL A 772 -19.72 -35.67 4.71
N GLN A 773 -20.19 -35.48 5.94
CA GLN A 773 -21.48 -36.01 6.42
C GLN A 773 -22.44 -34.83 6.57
N LEU A 774 -23.52 -34.84 5.78
CA LEU A 774 -24.53 -33.78 5.78
C LEU A 774 -25.87 -34.36 6.21
N GLY A 775 -26.40 -33.87 7.33
CA GLY A 775 -27.76 -34.10 7.79
C GLY A 775 -28.79 -33.30 7.00
N GLU A 776 -30.08 -33.59 7.23
CA GLU A 776 -31.18 -32.95 6.50
C GLU A 776 -31.24 -31.43 6.70
N LYS A 777 -30.94 -30.95 7.92
CA LYS A 777 -30.95 -29.52 8.25
C LYS A 777 -29.86 -28.76 7.49
N GLU A 778 -28.65 -29.30 7.45
CA GLU A 778 -27.51 -28.71 6.73
C GLU A 778 -27.77 -28.68 5.22
N LEU A 779 -28.32 -29.77 4.65
CA LEU A 779 -28.74 -29.81 3.25
C LEU A 779 -29.81 -28.76 2.92
N SER A 780 -30.77 -28.56 3.81
CA SER A 780 -31.80 -27.51 3.66
C SER A 780 -31.18 -26.11 3.62
N LEU A 781 -30.28 -25.81 4.54
CA LEU A 781 -29.59 -24.52 4.59
C LEU A 781 -28.64 -24.31 3.39
N LEU A 782 -27.94 -25.34 2.94
CA LEU A 782 -27.13 -25.29 1.71
C LEU A 782 -27.97 -24.97 0.47
N ARG A 783 -29.17 -25.56 0.37
CA ARG A 783 -30.12 -25.22 -0.70
C ARG A 783 -30.57 -23.77 -0.61
N THR A 784 -30.83 -23.26 0.59
CA THR A 784 -31.15 -21.85 0.82
C THR A 784 -30.02 -20.94 0.36
N LEU A 785 -28.77 -21.21 0.76
CA LEU A 785 -27.58 -20.45 0.33
C LEU A 785 -27.41 -20.48 -1.20
N ARG A 786 -27.55 -21.66 -1.83
CA ARG A 786 -27.53 -21.79 -3.29
C ARG A 786 -28.63 -20.97 -3.97
N ASN A 787 -29.85 -20.98 -3.41
CA ASN A 787 -30.96 -20.20 -3.95
C ASN A 787 -30.71 -18.68 -3.78
N GLN A 788 -30.12 -18.25 -2.67
CA GLN A 788 -29.71 -16.85 -2.47
C GLN A 788 -28.67 -16.41 -3.50
N ALA A 789 -27.72 -17.28 -3.87
CA ALA A 789 -26.79 -16.99 -4.97
C ALA A 789 -27.55 -16.72 -6.29
N VAL A 790 -28.54 -17.55 -6.63
CA VAL A 790 -29.39 -17.35 -7.82
C VAL A 790 -30.18 -16.04 -7.73
N MET A 791 -30.73 -15.70 -6.56
CA MET A 791 -31.45 -14.45 -6.33
C MET A 791 -30.55 -13.23 -6.48
N ALA A 792 -29.33 -13.25 -5.95
CA ALA A 792 -28.34 -12.19 -6.11
C ALA A 792 -28.05 -11.93 -7.59
N PHE A 793 -27.89 -12.98 -8.41
CA PHE A 793 -27.73 -12.80 -9.86
C PHE A 793 -28.95 -12.15 -10.51
N ARG A 794 -30.17 -12.54 -10.12
CA ARG A 794 -31.40 -11.91 -10.66
C ARG A 794 -31.45 -10.42 -10.34
N GLN A 795 -31.14 -10.04 -9.10
CA GLN A 795 -31.12 -8.64 -8.66
C GLN A 795 -30.02 -7.82 -9.32
N ALA A 796 -28.89 -8.42 -9.71
CA ALA A 796 -27.83 -7.73 -10.43
C ALA A 796 -28.13 -7.53 -11.93
N THR A 797 -28.99 -8.38 -12.52
CA THR A 797 -29.33 -8.36 -13.96
C THR A 797 -30.68 -7.70 -14.28
N GLY A 798 -31.49 -7.42 -13.26
CA GLY A 798 -32.74 -6.68 -13.37
C GLY A 798 -32.53 -5.24 -12.95
#